data_AF-A0A9X4H076-F1
#
_entry.id   AF-A0A9X4H076-F1
#
_cell.length_a   1.000
_cell.length_b   1.000
_cell.length_c   1.000
_cell.angle_alpha   90.00
_cell.angle_beta   90.00
_cell.angle_gamma   90.00
#
_symmetry.space_group_name_H-M   'P 1'
#
loop_
_entity.id
_entity.type
_entity.pdbx_description
1 polymer ?
#
loop_
_entity_poly.entity_id
_entity_poly.type
_entity_poly.pdbx_seq_one_letter_code
_entity_poly.pdbx_strand_id
1 'polypeptide(L)'
;MKQYFAHYDKDRNIKQLLKEHLSSVSASALLQVPPNLRFKKISITTVRDIVFWLGYCHDLGKYTDYFQDYLLRSINSHLKNHAHISACFLYMLLLDRLSDLQDGTQKRIIAFLAYLCARLHHGALNLDGLFKTSQENEMRLLLQAFENNLAAKAVDILKDSELSNSITPDQFKNYLHIDRLLAERKHFIFMPQYFSSGRASEDQWFLFTIYLFSLLIDSDKLDSGGLKPGGVKSIFYGCVSDYLDRKPIRKPNESLTVRREKARRTMLGVIDGLSNDDIKNVRFFTLTAPTGIGKTLSSLQCALRLQERIKEIENYTPRIITAIPFINIIEQTKKEYENVFNNKLRLVVHHRLGDFSVKAGSNEETPIDKALLEVESWEGDIILTTFVQLFQSIFTGQNRLLKKINKLAGSIVILDEAQAIPEKYMPLIGAVLQKISTYWGTRFILMTATQPKILDFGNLLLNDKKNPEKQVISLLPDYPEYFKDLKRTKFIPLLDRKLDTKEFISLFQEKGDVKKSTLVVVNTIKRSVEIYREIKKILKNNGCEVPVYYLSTNIIPKKRSEVIAQVKTLLDNEQPVILVSTQTIEAGVDLDFYMAFRDFAPLDSLIQTAGRVNREGKKGEYLPVYIVQLESDNHYVYTLMHRKSTQDLIKNKGVIIEPQFGRLAEEYYALALKRGVSDISRELWQEGILKLNFEKMEEFMLIENSEEVVDVFVEDGSPQAAFLADAYEELLRNKEYFNCDLTQVFERSIIPEYNQKLSVFERKALVRLVLTKLNDYVIQVRTSRLKKNRPIEFSSRGGVPSSMYWIPPGQLYDFYDKDTGFISETGDAFIL
;
A
#
# COMPACT_ATOMS: atom_id res chain seq x y z
N MET A 1 -34.91 25.13 -22.03
CA MET A 1 -34.25 23.82 -22.15
C MET A 1 -34.45 23.08 -20.84
N LYS A 2 -34.85 21.81 -20.90
CA LYS A 2 -34.93 20.95 -19.70
C LYS A 2 -33.51 20.75 -19.18
N GLN A 3 -33.26 21.04 -17.91
CA GLN A 3 -31.97 20.81 -17.27
C GLN A 3 -31.92 19.38 -16.72
N TYR A 4 -30.76 18.73 -16.88
CA TYR A 4 -30.50 17.39 -16.35
C TYR A 4 -29.43 17.46 -15.27
N PHE A 5 -29.60 16.69 -14.20
CA PHE A 5 -28.71 16.72 -13.04
C PHE A 5 -28.02 15.37 -12.83
N ALA A 6 -26.74 15.40 -12.49
CA ALA A 6 -25.98 14.21 -12.09
C ALA A 6 -26.20 13.88 -10.61
N HIS A 7 -26.20 14.92 -9.77
CA HIS A 7 -26.31 14.83 -8.32
C HIS A 7 -27.24 15.91 -7.78
N TYR A 8 -27.95 15.57 -6.70
CA TYR A 8 -28.79 16.49 -5.95
C TYR A 8 -28.66 16.19 -4.46
N ASP A 9 -27.93 17.05 -3.75
CA ASP A 9 -27.89 17.08 -2.29
C ASP A 9 -29.15 17.83 -1.81
N LYS A 10 -30.12 17.08 -1.30
CA LYS A 10 -31.42 17.61 -0.85
C LYS A 10 -31.29 18.45 0.41
N ASP A 11 -30.37 18.11 1.30
CA ASP A 11 -30.18 18.78 2.59
C ASP A 11 -29.58 20.17 2.41
N ARG A 12 -28.71 20.33 1.40
CA ARG A 12 -28.06 21.61 1.08
C ARG A 12 -28.70 22.33 -0.10
N ASN A 13 -29.67 21.69 -0.76
CA ASN A 13 -30.27 22.14 -2.01
C ASN A 13 -29.21 22.44 -3.11
N ILE A 14 -28.16 21.62 -3.18
CA ILE A 14 -27.07 21.76 -4.17
C ILE A 14 -27.33 20.78 -5.31
N LYS A 15 -27.39 21.29 -6.54
CA LYS A 15 -27.58 20.51 -7.76
C LYS A 15 -26.36 20.64 -8.66
N GLN A 16 -25.89 19.52 -9.19
CA GLN A 16 -24.82 19.49 -10.18
C GLN A 16 -25.41 19.13 -11.55
N LEU A 17 -25.16 19.97 -12.56
CA LEU A 17 -25.61 19.70 -13.92
C LEU A 17 -24.90 18.47 -14.49
N LEU A 18 -25.64 17.63 -15.21
CA LEU A 18 -25.11 16.40 -15.77
C LEU A 18 -23.98 16.66 -16.78
N LYS A 19 -24.14 17.66 -17.65
CA LYS A 19 -23.10 18.04 -18.62
C LYS A 19 -21.78 18.49 -17.97
N GLU A 20 -21.86 19.20 -16.84
CA GLU A 20 -20.68 19.70 -16.12
C GLU A 20 -19.95 18.52 -15.47
N HIS A 21 -20.70 17.60 -14.87
CA HIS A 21 -20.17 16.37 -14.32
C HIS A 21 -19.46 15.52 -15.40
N LEU A 22 -20.13 15.18 -16.51
CA LEU A 22 -19.55 14.34 -17.56
C LEU A 22 -18.27 14.96 -18.17
N SER A 23 -18.30 16.27 -18.44
CA SER A 23 -17.13 16.99 -18.98
C SER A 23 -15.98 17.09 -17.97
N SER A 24 -16.28 17.34 -16.70
CA SER A 24 -15.29 17.44 -15.62
C SER A 24 -14.63 16.10 -15.34
N VAL A 25 -15.40 15.00 -15.25
CA VAL A 25 -14.87 13.63 -15.07
C VAL A 25 -13.95 13.26 -16.22
N SER A 26 -14.39 13.48 -17.47
CA SER A 26 -13.59 13.21 -18.67
C SER A 26 -12.28 14.02 -18.70
N ALA A 27 -12.34 15.32 -18.45
CA ALA A 27 -11.16 16.19 -18.41
C ALA A 27 -10.21 15.80 -17.26
N SER A 28 -10.75 15.51 -16.08
CA SER A 28 -10.01 15.06 -14.91
C SER A 28 -9.26 13.74 -15.18
N ALA A 29 -9.91 12.77 -15.82
CA ALA A 29 -9.29 11.49 -16.16
C ALA A 29 -8.17 11.68 -17.20
N LEU A 30 -8.40 12.49 -18.24
CA LEU A 30 -7.41 12.79 -19.28
C LEU A 30 -6.14 13.48 -18.76
N LEU A 31 -6.28 14.39 -17.79
CA LEU A 31 -5.15 15.10 -17.17
C LEU A 31 -4.20 14.17 -16.41
N GLN A 32 -4.70 13.00 -16.00
CA GLN A 32 -3.95 12.02 -15.22
C GLN A 32 -3.28 10.95 -16.08
N VAL A 33 -3.48 10.96 -17.41
CA VAL A 33 -2.82 10.03 -18.34
C VAL A 33 -1.40 10.54 -18.63
N PRO A 34 -0.34 9.84 -18.17
CA PRO A 34 1.03 10.28 -18.42
C PRO A 34 1.42 10.04 -19.89
N PRO A 35 2.35 10.83 -20.44
CA PRO A 35 2.74 10.75 -21.85
C PRO A 35 3.48 9.46 -22.20
N ASN A 36 4.06 8.76 -21.22
CA ASN A 36 4.89 7.57 -21.41
C ASN A 36 4.15 6.25 -21.17
N LEU A 37 2.82 6.28 -21.04
CA LEU A 37 1.96 5.10 -21.02
C LEU A 37 2.05 4.36 -22.36
N ARG A 38 2.20 3.03 -22.34
CA ARG A 38 2.42 2.20 -23.54
C ARG A 38 1.67 0.87 -23.41
N PHE A 39 0.69 0.59 -24.25
CA PHE A 39 0.10 -0.76 -24.34
C PHE A 39 0.45 -1.40 -25.69
N LYS A 40 0.48 -2.74 -25.77
CA LYS A 40 0.87 -3.42 -27.00
C LYS A 40 -0.19 -3.14 -28.07
N LYS A 41 0.24 -2.61 -29.21
CA LYS A 41 -0.65 -2.28 -30.35
C LYS A 41 -1.78 -1.30 -30.00
N ILE A 42 -1.65 -0.50 -28.94
CA ILE A 42 -2.57 0.59 -28.62
C ILE A 42 -1.75 1.87 -28.48
N SER A 43 -1.99 2.82 -29.38
CA SER A 43 -1.28 4.10 -29.35
C SER A 43 -1.73 4.94 -28.16
N ILE A 44 -0.86 5.83 -27.66
CA ILE A 44 -1.22 6.74 -26.56
C ILE A 44 -2.40 7.65 -26.92
N THR A 45 -2.52 8.06 -28.18
CA THR A 45 -3.67 8.84 -28.68
C THR A 45 -4.95 8.03 -28.59
N THR A 46 -4.92 6.74 -28.95
CA THR A 46 -6.05 5.83 -28.78
C THR A 46 -6.43 5.65 -27.31
N VAL A 47 -5.45 5.48 -26.40
CA VAL A 47 -5.76 5.37 -24.96
C VAL A 47 -6.42 6.65 -24.44
N ARG A 48 -5.90 7.82 -24.82
CA ARG A 48 -6.48 9.11 -24.43
C ARG A 48 -7.92 9.26 -24.95
N ASP A 49 -8.18 8.88 -26.21
CA ASP A 49 -9.54 8.90 -26.76
C ASP A 49 -10.50 7.96 -25.99
N ILE A 50 -10.04 6.75 -25.65
CA ILE A 50 -10.83 5.81 -24.81
C ILE A 50 -11.12 6.42 -23.44
N VAL A 51 -10.12 7.00 -22.77
CA VAL A 51 -10.29 7.64 -21.45
C VAL A 51 -11.26 8.82 -21.53
N PHE A 52 -11.17 9.63 -22.59
CA PHE A 52 -12.09 10.75 -22.83
C PHE A 52 -13.53 10.25 -22.90
N TRP A 53 -13.81 9.29 -23.79
CA TRP A 53 -15.16 8.77 -24.00
C TRP A 53 -15.67 7.94 -22.83
N LEU A 54 -14.79 7.20 -22.15
CA LEU A 54 -15.14 6.50 -20.92
C LEU A 54 -15.68 7.49 -19.87
N GLY A 55 -14.95 8.57 -19.58
CA GLY A 55 -15.40 9.60 -18.65
C GLY A 55 -16.65 10.34 -19.13
N TYR A 56 -16.75 10.65 -20.42
CA TYR A 56 -17.87 11.43 -20.97
C TYR A 56 -19.17 10.63 -21.07
N CYS A 57 -19.09 9.31 -21.25
CA CYS A 57 -20.25 8.45 -21.49
C CYS A 57 -20.64 7.55 -20.32
N HIS A 58 -19.82 7.40 -19.27
CA HIS A 58 -20.09 6.44 -18.18
C HIS A 58 -21.47 6.59 -17.53
N ASP A 59 -21.99 7.82 -17.48
CA ASP A 59 -23.24 8.20 -16.82
C ASP A 59 -24.28 8.81 -17.77
N LEU A 60 -24.15 8.60 -19.08
CA LEU A 60 -25.08 9.12 -20.09
C LEU A 60 -26.55 8.68 -19.82
N GLY A 61 -26.76 7.50 -19.25
CA GLY A 61 -28.06 7.00 -18.85
C GLY A 61 -28.78 7.83 -17.79
N LYS A 62 -28.08 8.75 -17.10
CA LYS A 62 -28.71 9.72 -16.18
C LYS A 62 -29.63 10.71 -16.91
N TYR A 63 -29.54 10.84 -18.24
CA TYR A 63 -30.51 11.59 -19.05
C TYR A 63 -31.90 10.95 -19.12
N THR A 64 -32.06 9.70 -18.68
CA THR A 64 -33.36 9.03 -18.64
C THR A 64 -34.32 9.72 -17.68
N ASP A 65 -35.62 9.74 -18.01
CA ASP A 65 -36.59 10.35 -17.10
C ASP A 65 -36.71 9.55 -15.79
N TYR A 66 -36.52 8.22 -15.86
CA TYR A 66 -36.48 7.33 -14.70
C TYR A 66 -35.43 7.75 -13.65
N PHE A 67 -34.22 8.11 -14.10
CA PHE A 67 -33.18 8.58 -13.18
C PHE A 67 -33.46 9.99 -12.66
N GLN A 68 -33.89 10.92 -13.53
CA GLN A 68 -34.21 12.29 -13.11
C GLN A 68 -35.39 12.35 -12.12
N ASP A 69 -36.42 11.52 -12.31
CA ASP A 69 -37.55 11.39 -11.38
C ASP A 69 -37.11 10.78 -10.04
N TYR A 70 -36.22 9.78 -10.06
CA TYR A 70 -35.62 9.26 -8.83
C TYR A 70 -34.83 10.35 -8.09
N LEU A 71 -33.96 11.07 -8.78
CA LEU A 71 -33.08 12.07 -8.18
C LEU A 71 -33.87 13.25 -7.60
N LEU A 72 -34.80 13.81 -8.37
CA LEU A 72 -35.53 15.03 -8.00
C LEU A 72 -36.75 14.75 -7.13
N ARG A 73 -37.47 13.64 -7.37
CA ARG A 73 -38.77 13.35 -6.76
C ARG A 73 -38.77 12.12 -5.85
N SER A 74 -37.63 11.42 -5.71
CA SER A 74 -37.53 10.17 -4.94
C SER A 74 -38.47 9.06 -5.43
N ILE A 75 -38.87 9.08 -6.71
CA ILE A 75 -39.68 8.02 -7.31
C ILE A 75 -38.76 6.83 -7.60
N ASN A 76 -38.91 5.76 -6.83
CA ASN A 76 -38.08 4.57 -6.98
C ASN A 76 -38.65 3.65 -8.06
N SER A 77 -37.81 3.19 -8.98
CA SER A 77 -38.16 2.28 -10.08
C SER A 77 -36.98 1.36 -10.38
N HIS A 78 -37.26 0.13 -10.83
CA HIS A 78 -36.23 -0.79 -11.34
C HIS A 78 -35.45 -0.19 -12.54
N LEU A 79 -36.03 0.81 -13.22
CA LEU A 79 -35.43 1.53 -14.34
C LEU A 79 -34.48 2.67 -13.91
N LYS A 80 -34.20 2.88 -12.62
CA LYS A 80 -33.28 3.95 -12.19
C LYS A 80 -31.79 3.64 -12.49
N ASN A 81 -31.46 2.39 -12.80
CA ASN A 81 -30.08 1.93 -12.99
C ASN A 81 -29.53 2.40 -14.35
N HIS A 82 -28.73 3.46 -14.34
CA HIS A 82 -28.23 4.14 -15.54
C HIS A 82 -26.94 3.52 -16.14
N ALA A 83 -26.11 2.86 -15.32
CA ALA A 83 -24.76 2.48 -15.73
C ALA A 83 -24.73 1.49 -16.91
N HIS A 84 -25.68 0.55 -16.99
CA HIS A 84 -25.64 -0.50 -18.02
C HIS A 84 -25.89 0.06 -19.43
N ILE A 85 -26.93 0.88 -19.62
CA ILE A 85 -27.20 1.48 -20.95
C ILE A 85 -26.07 2.43 -21.37
N SER A 86 -25.50 3.16 -20.41
CA SER A 86 -24.34 4.04 -20.63
C SER A 86 -23.13 3.26 -21.14
N ALA A 87 -22.82 2.14 -20.50
CA ALA A 87 -21.76 1.24 -20.93
C ALA A 87 -22.04 0.65 -22.32
N CYS A 88 -23.26 0.20 -22.61
CA CYS A 88 -23.64 -0.31 -23.94
C CYS A 88 -23.44 0.73 -25.05
N PHE A 89 -23.85 1.98 -24.80
CA PHE A 89 -23.61 3.09 -25.70
C PHE A 89 -22.11 3.30 -25.95
N LEU A 90 -21.30 3.31 -24.88
CA LEU A 90 -19.83 3.43 -24.97
C LEU A 90 -19.20 2.30 -25.80
N TYR A 91 -19.65 1.06 -25.61
CA TYR A 91 -19.19 -0.08 -26.39
C TYR A 91 -19.39 0.16 -27.89
N MET A 92 -20.61 0.52 -28.29
CA MET A 92 -20.97 0.75 -29.70
C MET A 92 -20.23 1.96 -30.28
N LEU A 93 -20.08 3.04 -29.52
CA LEU A 93 -19.32 4.22 -29.90
C LEU A 93 -17.84 3.87 -30.15
N LEU A 94 -17.21 3.11 -29.25
CA LEU A 94 -15.81 2.72 -29.39
C LEU A 94 -15.60 1.76 -30.57
N LEU A 95 -16.58 0.93 -30.92
CA LEU A 95 -16.50 0.14 -32.16
C LEU A 95 -16.50 1.01 -33.42
N ASP A 96 -17.02 2.24 -33.40
CA ASP A 96 -16.90 3.15 -34.55
C ASP A 96 -15.57 3.92 -34.50
N ARG A 97 -15.23 4.47 -33.33
CA ARG A 97 -14.04 5.30 -33.08
C ARG A 97 -12.72 4.53 -33.26
N LEU A 98 -12.69 3.25 -32.89
CA LEU A 98 -11.52 2.38 -33.02
C LEU A 98 -11.44 1.71 -34.40
N SER A 99 -11.96 2.35 -35.46
CA SER A 99 -11.93 1.83 -36.84
C SER A 99 -10.50 1.67 -37.39
N ASP A 100 -9.56 2.49 -36.94
CA ASP A 100 -8.15 2.42 -37.37
C ASP A 100 -7.38 1.20 -36.83
N LEU A 101 -7.92 0.49 -35.81
CA LEU A 101 -7.33 -0.76 -35.34
C LEU A 101 -7.67 -1.90 -36.32
N GLN A 102 -6.66 -2.37 -37.06
CA GLN A 102 -6.80 -3.43 -38.06
C GLN A 102 -7.24 -4.78 -37.46
N ASP A 103 -6.91 -5.05 -36.19
CA ASP A 103 -7.31 -6.27 -35.49
C ASP A 103 -8.72 -6.11 -34.90
N GLY A 104 -9.71 -6.69 -35.61
CA GLY A 104 -11.11 -6.65 -35.20
C GLY A 104 -11.43 -7.38 -33.90
N THR A 105 -10.59 -8.32 -33.44
CA THR A 105 -10.75 -8.96 -32.13
C THR A 105 -10.21 -8.06 -31.03
N GLN A 106 -9.01 -7.51 -31.22
CA GLN A 106 -8.39 -6.57 -30.29
C GLN A 106 -9.29 -5.35 -30.03
N LYS A 107 -9.86 -4.79 -31.11
CA LYS A 107 -10.84 -3.70 -31.07
C LYS A 107 -12.02 -4.00 -30.14
N ARG A 108 -12.61 -5.20 -30.28
CA ARG A 108 -13.76 -5.62 -29.48
C ARG A 108 -13.39 -5.92 -28.03
N ILE A 109 -12.19 -6.44 -27.79
CA ILE A 109 -11.65 -6.59 -26.43
C ILE A 109 -11.55 -5.20 -25.76
N ILE A 110 -10.91 -4.23 -26.41
CA ILE A 110 -10.74 -2.87 -25.86
C ILE A 110 -12.09 -2.23 -25.56
N ALA A 111 -13.03 -2.28 -26.51
CA ALA A 111 -14.38 -1.75 -26.31
C ALA A 111 -15.11 -2.45 -25.16
N PHE A 112 -14.95 -3.77 -25.02
CA PHE A 112 -15.53 -4.54 -23.93
C PHE A 112 -14.92 -4.19 -22.56
N LEU A 113 -13.60 -3.96 -22.48
CA LEU A 113 -12.95 -3.56 -21.23
C LEU A 113 -13.40 -2.16 -20.79
N ALA A 114 -13.55 -1.22 -21.72
CA ALA A 114 -14.13 0.10 -21.42
C ALA A 114 -15.61 -0.02 -20.98
N TYR A 115 -16.39 -0.88 -21.64
CA TYR A 115 -17.73 -1.24 -21.22
C TYR A 115 -17.77 -1.79 -19.79
N LEU A 116 -16.87 -2.72 -19.46
CA LEU A 116 -16.79 -3.33 -18.14
C LEU A 116 -16.53 -2.25 -17.07
N CYS A 117 -15.60 -1.34 -17.33
CA CYS A 117 -15.30 -0.22 -16.43
C CYS A 117 -16.52 0.67 -16.22
N ALA A 118 -17.19 1.10 -17.29
CA ALA A 118 -18.39 1.93 -17.21
C ALA A 118 -19.56 1.20 -16.54
N ARG A 119 -19.73 -0.10 -16.77
CA ARG A 119 -20.85 -0.86 -16.20
C ARG A 119 -20.70 -1.06 -14.70
N LEU A 120 -19.47 -1.25 -14.22
CA LEU A 120 -19.19 -1.64 -12.83
C LEU A 120 -18.61 -0.51 -11.97
N HIS A 121 -18.60 0.74 -12.44
CA HIS A 121 -17.98 1.86 -11.70
C HIS A 121 -18.62 2.17 -10.33
N HIS A 122 -19.83 1.68 -10.06
CA HIS A 122 -20.48 1.73 -8.72
C HIS A 122 -20.24 0.47 -7.86
N GLY A 123 -19.63 -0.58 -8.41
CA GLY A 123 -19.40 -1.88 -7.77
C GLY A 123 -17.96 -2.37 -7.93
N ALA A 124 -17.74 -3.65 -7.65
CA ALA A 124 -16.44 -4.31 -7.88
C ALA A 124 -16.31 -4.78 -9.33
N LEU A 125 -15.08 -4.78 -9.86
CA LEU A 125 -14.76 -5.46 -11.12
C LEU A 125 -14.94 -6.96 -10.93
N ASN A 126 -15.84 -7.54 -11.71
CA ASN A 126 -15.99 -8.98 -11.84
C ASN A 126 -16.54 -9.30 -13.24
N LEU A 127 -16.10 -10.41 -13.81
CA LEU A 127 -16.67 -10.96 -15.05
C LEU A 127 -17.80 -11.95 -14.76
N ASP A 128 -17.76 -12.61 -13.60
CA ASP A 128 -18.72 -13.65 -13.27
C ASP A 128 -20.11 -13.06 -13.01
N GLY A 129 -21.13 -13.72 -13.58
CA GLY A 129 -22.52 -13.27 -13.51
C GLY A 129 -22.85 -12.00 -14.31
N LEU A 130 -21.91 -11.42 -15.05
CA LEU A 130 -22.11 -10.18 -15.83
C LEU A 130 -23.26 -10.32 -16.86
N PHE A 131 -23.37 -11.50 -17.48
CA PHE A 131 -24.50 -11.88 -18.32
C PHE A 131 -25.01 -13.26 -17.89
N LYS A 132 -26.26 -13.32 -17.44
CA LYS A 132 -26.95 -14.59 -17.20
C LYS A 132 -27.78 -14.92 -18.44
N THR A 133 -27.45 -15.99 -19.15
CA THR A 133 -28.15 -16.38 -20.39
C THR A 133 -29.65 -16.59 -20.16
N SER A 134 -30.05 -17.06 -18.98
CA SER A 134 -31.45 -17.19 -18.58
C SER A 134 -32.20 -15.85 -18.46
N GLN A 135 -31.50 -14.73 -18.35
CA GLN A 135 -32.05 -13.38 -18.19
C GLN A 135 -31.79 -12.47 -19.40
N GLU A 136 -31.31 -13.03 -20.53
CA GLU A 136 -30.96 -12.25 -21.73
C GLU A 136 -32.18 -11.48 -22.28
N ASN A 137 -33.36 -12.10 -22.29
CA ASN A 137 -34.61 -11.46 -22.72
C ASN A 137 -35.04 -10.32 -21.79
N GLU A 138 -34.94 -10.50 -20.48
CA GLU A 138 -35.26 -9.47 -19.48
C GLU A 138 -34.31 -8.27 -19.64
N MET A 139 -33.00 -8.54 -19.79
CA MET A 139 -32.00 -7.52 -20.08
C MET A 139 -32.31 -6.77 -21.37
N ARG A 140 -32.70 -7.47 -22.45
CA ARG A 140 -33.06 -6.86 -23.73
C ARG A 140 -34.24 -5.90 -23.56
N LEU A 141 -35.33 -6.34 -22.94
CA LEU A 141 -36.52 -5.51 -22.70
C LEU A 141 -36.20 -4.27 -21.86
N LEU A 142 -35.39 -4.45 -20.82
CA LEU A 142 -34.92 -3.37 -19.96
C LEU A 142 -34.11 -2.33 -20.75
N LEU A 143 -33.13 -2.78 -21.54
CA LEU A 143 -32.30 -1.89 -22.36
C LEU A 143 -33.11 -1.20 -23.47
N GLN A 144 -34.10 -1.87 -24.05
CA GLN A 144 -35.01 -1.28 -25.04
C GLN A 144 -35.88 -0.16 -24.45
N ALA A 145 -36.31 -0.30 -23.18
CA ALA A 145 -37.01 0.79 -22.49
C ALA A 145 -36.11 2.03 -22.34
N PHE A 146 -34.83 1.85 -22.01
CA PHE A 146 -33.85 2.93 -21.97
C PHE A 146 -33.55 3.52 -23.35
N GLU A 147 -33.38 2.67 -24.37
CA GLU A 147 -33.20 3.06 -25.77
C GLU A 147 -34.32 4.00 -26.20
N ASN A 148 -35.58 3.58 -26.04
CA ASN A 148 -36.75 4.37 -26.44
C ASN A 148 -36.78 5.74 -25.75
N ASN A 149 -36.51 5.79 -24.44
CA ASN A 149 -36.51 7.03 -23.68
C ASN A 149 -35.40 7.99 -24.13
N LEU A 150 -34.17 7.49 -24.31
CA LEU A 150 -33.02 8.30 -24.71
C LEU A 150 -33.09 8.72 -26.19
N ALA A 151 -33.51 7.82 -27.09
CA ALA A 151 -33.64 8.09 -28.53
C ALA A 151 -34.69 9.18 -28.82
N ALA A 152 -35.78 9.21 -28.06
CA ALA A 152 -36.79 10.27 -28.15
C ALA A 152 -36.23 11.67 -27.78
N LYS A 153 -35.16 11.72 -26.98
CA LYS A 153 -34.50 12.94 -26.50
C LYS A 153 -33.13 13.20 -27.15
N ALA A 154 -32.78 12.47 -28.22
CA ALA A 154 -31.43 12.49 -28.78
C ALA A 154 -30.91 13.91 -29.12
N VAL A 155 -31.74 14.74 -29.75
CA VAL A 155 -31.36 16.12 -30.13
C VAL A 155 -31.13 16.99 -28.89
N ASP A 156 -32.00 16.89 -27.89
CA ASP A 156 -31.87 17.65 -26.65
C ASP A 156 -30.65 17.20 -25.84
N ILE A 157 -30.39 15.89 -25.76
CA ILE A 157 -29.23 15.33 -25.07
C ILE A 157 -27.94 15.81 -25.75
N LEU A 158 -27.82 15.67 -27.07
CA LEU A 158 -26.62 16.09 -27.81
C LEU A 158 -26.35 17.59 -27.70
N LYS A 159 -27.40 18.40 -27.54
CA LYS A 159 -27.28 19.84 -27.33
C LYS A 159 -26.86 20.16 -25.89
N ASP A 160 -27.48 19.53 -24.90
CA ASP A 160 -27.15 19.74 -23.48
C ASP A 160 -25.75 19.22 -23.13
N SER A 161 -25.41 18.02 -23.59
CA SER A 161 -24.12 17.38 -23.37
C SER A 161 -23.01 17.91 -24.30
N GLU A 162 -23.30 18.92 -25.13
CA GLU A 162 -22.32 19.55 -26.04
C GLU A 162 -21.64 18.56 -27.01
N LEU A 163 -22.27 17.41 -27.29
CA LEU A 163 -21.76 16.36 -28.19
C LEU A 163 -22.19 16.54 -29.65
N SER A 164 -22.99 17.57 -29.96
CA SER A 164 -23.52 17.84 -31.30
C SER A 164 -22.45 17.99 -32.38
N ASN A 165 -21.22 18.39 -32.01
CA ASN A 165 -20.09 18.52 -32.93
C ASN A 165 -19.37 17.19 -33.21
N SER A 166 -19.59 16.18 -32.37
CA SER A 166 -18.88 14.90 -32.40
C SER A 166 -19.76 13.72 -32.80
N ILE A 167 -21.07 13.81 -32.57
CA ILE A 167 -22.04 12.75 -32.80
C ILE A 167 -23.34 13.38 -33.35
N THR A 168 -23.80 12.90 -34.50
CA THR A 168 -25.10 13.28 -35.07
C THR A 168 -26.27 12.59 -34.35
N PRO A 169 -27.51 13.12 -34.39
CA PRO A 169 -28.67 12.46 -33.81
C PRO A 169 -28.89 11.03 -34.31
N ASP A 170 -28.61 10.76 -35.58
CA ASP A 170 -28.76 9.43 -36.16
C ASP A 170 -27.66 8.47 -35.67
N GLN A 171 -26.40 8.93 -35.59
CA GLN A 171 -25.33 8.15 -34.96
C GLN A 171 -25.65 7.84 -33.50
N PHE A 172 -26.15 8.82 -32.73
CA PHE A 172 -26.54 8.64 -31.34
C PHE A 172 -27.59 7.54 -31.17
N LYS A 173 -28.66 7.59 -31.98
CA LYS A 173 -29.69 6.53 -32.00
C LYS A 173 -29.10 5.19 -32.43
N ASN A 174 -28.21 5.18 -33.42
CA ASN A 174 -27.54 3.96 -33.89
C ASN A 174 -26.61 3.33 -32.85
N TYR A 175 -26.03 4.10 -31.93
CA TYR A 175 -25.23 3.58 -30.81
C TYR A 175 -26.09 3.08 -29.65
N LEU A 176 -27.31 3.62 -29.49
CA LEU A 176 -28.30 3.14 -28.52
C LEU A 176 -29.06 1.88 -28.98
N HIS A 177 -29.05 1.59 -30.28
CA HIS A 177 -29.89 0.54 -30.84
C HIS A 177 -29.51 -0.85 -30.32
N ILE A 178 -30.36 -1.43 -29.47
CA ILE A 178 -30.03 -2.65 -28.72
C ILE A 178 -29.94 -3.88 -29.62
N ASP A 179 -30.74 -3.95 -30.69
CA ASP A 179 -30.66 -5.08 -31.62
C ASP A 179 -29.34 -5.10 -32.39
N ARG A 180 -28.73 -3.93 -32.63
CA ARG A 180 -27.38 -3.82 -33.19
C ARG A 180 -26.31 -4.27 -32.20
N LEU A 181 -26.44 -3.93 -30.92
CA LEU A 181 -25.56 -4.44 -29.87
C LEU A 181 -25.65 -5.97 -29.77
N LEU A 182 -26.86 -6.52 -29.81
CA LEU A 182 -27.10 -7.96 -29.76
C LEU A 182 -26.62 -8.69 -31.03
N ALA A 183 -26.49 -8.01 -32.16
CA ALA A 183 -25.79 -8.57 -33.33
C ALA A 183 -24.30 -8.87 -33.03
N GLU A 184 -23.67 -8.15 -32.08
CA GLU A 184 -22.31 -8.41 -31.60
C GLU A 184 -22.26 -9.44 -30.46
N ARG A 185 -23.33 -10.21 -30.21
CA ARG A 185 -23.46 -11.18 -29.10
C ARG A 185 -22.22 -12.05 -28.88
N LYS A 186 -21.60 -12.54 -29.95
CA LYS A 186 -20.37 -13.37 -29.91
C LYS A 186 -19.21 -12.68 -29.17
N HIS A 187 -19.09 -11.37 -29.31
CA HIS A 187 -17.97 -10.57 -28.81
C HIS A 187 -18.39 -9.55 -27.74
N PHE A 188 -19.62 -9.63 -27.28
CA PHE A 188 -20.15 -8.82 -26.19
C PHE A 188 -20.60 -9.73 -25.04
N ILE A 189 -21.68 -10.48 -25.23
CA ILE A 189 -22.24 -11.40 -24.22
C ILE A 189 -21.26 -12.54 -23.91
N PHE A 190 -20.57 -13.07 -24.91
CA PHE A 190 -19.64 -14.19 -24.72
C PHE A 190 -18.18 -13.79 -24.43
N MET A 191 -17.89 -12.51 -24.28
CA MET A 191 -16.54 -12.03 -23.98
C MET A 191 -16.02 -12.52 -22.61
N PRO A 192 -16.82 -12.59 -21.52
CA PRO A 192 -16.37 -13.22 -20.27
C PRO A 192 -15.86 -14.64 -20.46
N GLN A 193 -16.57 -15.49 -21.23
CA GLN A 193 -16.12 -16.85 -21.54
C GLN A 193 -14.88 -16.85 -22.45
N TYR A 194 -14.72 -15.82 -23.30
CA TYR A 194 -13.53 -15.66 -24.12
C TYR A 194 -12.27 -15.44 -23.26
N PHE A 195 -12.37 -14.62 -22.21
CA PHE A 195 -11.31 -14.45 -21.22
C PHE A 195 -11.08 -15.70 -20.37
N SER A 196 -12.13 -16.28 -19.77
CA SER A 196 -11.99 -17.42 -18.86
C SER A 196 -11.49 -18.70 -19.54
N SER A 197 -11.77 -18.87 -20.84
CA SER A 197 -11.20 -19.96 -21.65
C SER A 197 -9.73 -19.74 -22.05
N GLY A 198 -9.12 -18.60 -21.71
CA GLY A 198 -7.74 -18.26 -22.07
C GLY A 198 -7.57 -17.82 -23.53
N ARG A 199 -8.64 -17.53 -24.28
CA ARG A 199 -8.54 -17.07 -25.68
C ARG A 199 -8.05 -15.62 -25.80
N ALA A 200 -8.10 -14.86 -24.71
CA ALA A 200 -7.50 -13.53 -24.57
C ALA A 200 -6.43 -13.49 -23.47
N SER A 201 -5.51 -14.47 -23.47
CA SER A 201 -4.49 -14.65 -22.42
C SER A 201 -3.29 -13.70 -22.56
N GLU A 202 -3.52 -12.39 -22.47
CA GLU A 202 -2.45 -11.39 -22.45
C GLU A 202 -2.46 -10.56 -21.16
N ASP A 203 -1.28 -10.40 -20.56
CA ASP A 203 -1.08 -9.67 -19.31
C ASP A 203 -1.46 -8.18 -19.39
N GLN A 204 -1.46 -7.59 -20.59
CA GLN A 204 -1.85 -6.20 -20.79
C GLN A 204 -3.34 -5.95 -20.49
N TRP A 205 -4.22 -6.94 -20.68
CA TRP A 205 -5.67 -6.71 -20.51
C TRP A 205 -6.04 -6.45 -19.06
N PHE A 206 -5.43 -7.19 -18.12
CA PHE A 206 -5.58 -6.93 -16.70
C PHE A 206 -5.13 -5.52 -16.33
N LEU A 207 -3.88 -5.16 -16.69
CA LEU A 207 -3.30 -3.85 -16.35
C LEU A 207 -3.99 -2.69 -17.07
N PHE A 208 -4.53 -2.89 -18.26
CA PHE A 208 -5.33 -1.91 -18.98
C PHE A 208 -6.67 -1.68 -18.28
N THR A 209 -7.36 -2.76 -17.88
CA THR A 209 -8.67 -2.71 -17.23
C THR A 209 -8.58 -2.01 -15.88
N ILE A 210 -7.68 -2.43 -14.99
CA ILE A 210 -7.57 -1.82 -13.66
C ILE A 210 -7.12 -0.36 -13.74
N TYR A 211 -6.33 0.01 -14.75
CA TYR A 211 -5.91 1.40 -14.97
C TYR A 211 -7.08 2.27 -15.43
N LEU A 212 -7.85 1.85 -16.44
CA LEU A 212 -9.03 2.59 -16.92
C LEU A 212 -10.08 2.70 -15.82
N PHE A 213 -10.33 1.61 -15.09
CA PHE A 213 -11.28 1.60 -13.99
C PHE A 213 -10.87 2.57 -12.89
N SER A 214 -9.60 2.52 -12.48
CA SER A 214 -9.02 3.43 -11.50
C SER A 214 -9.14 4.90 -11.92
N LEU A 215 -8.85 5.25 -13.17
CA LEU A 215 -9.05 6.61 -13.69
C LEU A 215 -10.52 7.06 -13.58
N LEU A 216 -11.46 6.22 -14.01
CA LEU A 216 -12.88 6.56 -14.01
C LEU A 216 -13.40 6.80 -12.58
N ILE A 217 -13.22 5.82 -11.69
CA ILE A 217 -13.75 5.88 -10.31
C ILE A 217 -13.06 6.99 -9.49
N ASP A 218 -11.78 7.27 -9.77
CA ASP A 218 -11.08 8.34 -9.09
C ASP A 218 -11.59 9.72 -9.52
N SER A 219 -11.71 9.94 -10.83
CA SER A 219 -12.24 11.19 -11.38
C SER A 219 -13.71 11.43 -11.06
N ASP A 220 -14.56 10.39 -11.11
CA ASP A 220 -15.98 10.46 -10.71
C ASP A 220 -16.14 10.89 -9.24
N LYS A 221 -15.38 10.26 -8.33
CA LYS A 221 -15.44 10.58 -6.90
C LYS A 221 -14.82 11.94 -6.55
N LEU A 222 -13.76 12.35 -7.26
CA LEU A 222 -13.19 13.70 -7.09
C LEU A 222 -14.20 14.76 -7.53
N ASP A 223 -14.84 14.57 -8.69
CA ASP A 223 -15.82 15.51 -9.22
C ASP A 223 -17.10 15.59 -8.37
N SER A 224 -17.65 14.44 -7.95
CA SER A 224 -18.75 14.38 -6.98
C SER A 224 -18.39 15.05 -5.64
N GLY A 225 -17.09 15.07 -5.32
CA GLY A 225 -16.51 15.79 -4.20
C GLY A 225 -16.13 17.25 -4.50
N GLY A 226 -16.46 17.83 -5.66
CA GLY A 226 -16.03 19.18 -6.01
C GLY A 226 -14.52 19.43 -5.98
N LEU A 227 -13.72 18.35 -6.04
CA LEU A 227 -12.27 18.40 -6.03
C LEU A 227 -11.74 18.27 -7.45
N LYS A 228 -10.65 18.98 -7.74
CA LYS A 228 -9.89 18.78 -8.99
C LYS A 228 -8.59 18.04 -8.69
N PRO A 229 -8.14 17.14 -9.58
CA PRO A 229 -6.83 16.52 -9.42
C PRO A 229 -5.75 17.61 -9.41
N GLY A 230 -4.91 17.59 -8.38
CA GLY A 230 -3.78 18.52 -8.26
C GLY A 230 -2.60 18.06 -9.12
N GLY A 231 -1.92 19.01 -9.75
CA GLY A 231 -0.61 18.73 -10.37
C GLY A 231 0.42 18.32 -9.32
N VAL A 232 1.35 17.44 -9.69
CA VAL A 232 2.45 17.01 -8.81
C VAL A 232 3.49 18.13 -8.73
N LYS A 233 3.76 18.62 -7.52
CA LYS A 233 4.86 19.55 -7.25
C LYS A 233 6.19 18.80 -7.12
N SER A 234 7.27 19.49 -7.49
CA SER A 234 8.64 19.00 -7.37
C SER A 234 9.48 19.99 -6.55
N ILE A 235 10.50 19.49 -5.86
CA ILE A 235 11.49 20.27 -5.11
C ILE A 235 12.90 19.89 -5.57
N PHE A 236 13.83 20.84 -5.50
CA PHE A 236 15.24 20.59 -5.79
C PHE A 236 15.82 19.47 -4.91
N TYR A 237 16.49 18.48 -5.50
CA TYR A 237 17.06 17.33 -4.78
C TYR A 237 18.08 17.73 -3.69
N GLY A 238 18.69 18.92 -3.79
CA GLY A 238 19.62 19.45 -2.78
C GLY A 238 18.98 19.71 -1.41
N CYS A 239 17.65 19.75 -1.31
CA CYS A 239 16.96 19.90 -0.02
C CYS A 239 17.32 18.80 1.00
N VAL A 240 17.68 17.60 0.51
CA VAL A 240 18.15 16.51 1.36
C VAL A 240 19.53 16.83 1.94
N SER A 241 20.44 17.40 1.12
CA SER A 241 21.75 17.86 1.58
C SER A 241 21.59 18.99 2.60
N ASP A 242 20.74 19.99 2.30
CA ASP A 242 20.45 21.10 3.21
C ASP A 242 19.93 20.61 4.58
N TYR A 243 19.08 19.58 4.58
CA TYR A 243 18.58 18.96 5.80
C TYR A 243 19.68 18.24 6.56
N LEU A 244 20.53 17.47 5.88
CA LEU A 244 21.66 16.77 6.49
C LEU A 244 22.64 17.72 7.15
N ASP A 245 22.95 18.85 6.51
CA ASP A 245 23.85 19.88 7.03
C ASP A 245 23.30 20.56 8.29
N ARG A 246 21.97 20.67 8.41
CA ARG A 246 21.28 21.25 9.59
C ARG A 246 21.03 20.23 10.70
N LYS A 247 21.07 18.93 10.41
CA LYS A 247 20.71 17.88 11.36
C LYS A 247 21.79 17.78 12.44
N PRO A 248 21.48 18.05 13.73
CA PRO A 248 22.49 18.03 14.78
C PRO A 248 23.05 16.61 14.96
N ILE A 249 24.37 16.44 14.72
CA ILE A 249 25.07 15.17 14.89
C ILE A 249 25.51 15.07 16.36
N ARG A 250 24.77 14.31 17.19
CA ARG A 250 25.04 14.22 18.65
C ARG A 250 26.41 13.62 19.02
N LYS A 251 27.02 12.79 18.16
CA LYS A 251 28.40 12.28 18.28
C LYS A 251 28.91 11.92 16.87
N PRO A 252 29.73 12.74 16.19
CA PRO A 252 30.22 12.41 14.85
C PRO A 252 31.04 11.12 14.89
N ASN A 253 30.65 10.13 14.10
CA ASN A 253 31.58 9.10 13.67
C ASN A 253 32.10 9.54 12.30
N GLU A 254 33.24 10.24 12.28
CA GLU A 254 33.80 10.79 11.04
C GLU A 254 33.92 9.73 9.95
N SER A 255 34.33 8.50 10.31
CA SER A 255 34.41 7.38 9.36
C SER A 255 33.05 7.00 8.75
N LEU A 256 32.00 6.84 9.57
CA LEU A 256 30.66 6.51 9.04
C LEU A 256 30.04 7.68 8.28
N THR A 257 30.21 8.92 8.73
CA THR A 257 29.72 10.11 8.02
C THR A 257 30.38 10.23 6.65
N VAL A 258 31.70 10.06 6.56
CA VAL A 258 32.43 10.05 5.29
C VAL A 258 31.97 8.90 4.39
N ARG A 259 31.74 7.70 4.93
CA ARG A 259 31.20 6.56 4.15
C ARG A 259 29.79 6.82 3.61
N ARG A 260 28.91 7.41 4.43
CA ARG A 260 27.55 7.81 4.02
C ARG A 260 27.59 8.84 2.89
N GLU A 261 28.41 9.89 3.05
CA GLU A 261 28.57 10.94 2.04
C GLU A 261 29.20 10.42 0.75
N LYS A 262 30.22 9.55 0.83
CA LYS A 262 30.80 8.87 -0.34
C LYS A 262 29.70 8.11 -1.09
N ALA A 263 28.95 7.26 -0.39
CA ALA A 263 27.89 6.45 -0.99
C ALA A 263 26.83 7.33 -1.68
N ARG A 264 26.36 8.38 -0.98
CA ARG A 264 25.37 9.32 -1.51
C ARG A 264 25.86 10.04 -2.77
N ARG A 265 27.12 10.50 -2.78
CA ARG A 265 27.74 11.12 -3.97
C ARG A 265 27.88 10.14 -5.13
N THR A 266 28.26 8.89 -4.87
CA THR A 266 28.28 7.85 -5.91
C THR A 266 26.90 7.66 -6.51
N MET A 267 25.86 7.53 -5.68
CA MET A 267 24.48 7.35 -6.15
C MET A 267 23.98 8.51 -7.00
N LEU A 268 24.27 9.75 -6.58
CA LEU A 268 23.94 10.94 -7.38
C LEU A 268 24.72 10.97 -8.70
N GLY A 269 26.02 10.66 -8.67
CA GLY A 269 26.85 10.59 -9.86
C GLY A 269 26.35 9.56 -10.88
N VAL A 270 25.79 8.43 -10.42
CA VAL A 270 25.14 7.46 -11.30
C VAL A 270 23.93 8.06 -12.01
N ILE A 271 23.05 8.76 -11.29
CA ILE A 271 21.87 9.42 -11.90
C ILE A 271 22.28 10.54 -12.85
N ASP A 272 23.28 11.34 -12.47
CA ASP A 272 23.79 12.45 -13.30
C ASP A 272 24.44 11.95 -14.58
N GLY A 273 25.14 10.82 -14.51
CA GLY A 273 25.79 10.16 -15.64
C GLY A 273 24.85 9.45 -16.61
N LEU A 274 23.55 9.34 -16.30
CA LEU A 274 22.57 8.75 -17.22
C LEU A 274 22.43 9.62 -18.48
N SER A 275 22.44 8.99 -19.65
CA SER A 275 22.10 9.67 -20.90
C SER A 275 20.60 9.97 -20.98
N ASN A 276 20.19 10.81 -21.94
CA ASN A 276 18.77 11.05 -22.20
C ASN A 276 18.03 9.77 -22.60
N ASP A 277 18.71 8.85 -23.30
CA ASP A 277 18.15 7.55 -23.65
C ASP A 277 18.04 6.63 -22.45
N ASP A 278 18.98 6.69 -21.50
CA ASP A 278 18.88 5.94 -20.24
C ASP A 278 17.68 6.41 -19.43
N ILE A 279 17.47 7.73 -19.29
CA ILE A 279 16.30 8.26 -18.59
C ILE A 279 15.00 7.76 -19.23
N LYS A 280 14.96 7.66 -20.56
CA LYS A 280 13.79 7.20 -21.32
C LYS A 280 13.56 5.69 -21.29
N ASN A 281 14.60 4.87 -21.15
CA ASN A 281 14.50 3.42 -21.34
C ASN A 281 14.78 2.60 -20.07
N VAL A 282 15.62 3.10 -19.16
CA VAL A 282 15.88 2.45 -17.88
C VAL A 282 14.67 2.63 -16.98
N ARG A 283 14.31 1.53 -16.33
CA ARG A 283 13.11 1.47 -15.49
C ARG A 283 13.34 0.91 -14.10
N PHE A 284 14.42 0.17 -13.90
CA PHE A 284 14.76 -0.42 -12.63
C PHE A 284 16.11 0.11 -12.14
N PHE A 285 16.10 0.57 -10.90
CA PHE A 285 17.28 1.00 -10.17
C PHE A 285 17.39 0.16 -8.91
N THR A 286 18.59 -0.30 -8.57
CA THR A 286 18.83 -1.07 -7.34
C THR A 286 19.76 -0.30 -6.41
N LEU A 287 19.45 -0.33 -5.12
CA LEU A 287 20.28 0.21 -4.07
C LEU A 287 20.55 -0.87 -3.01
N THR A 288 21.65 -1.59 -3.19
CA THR A 288 22.16 -2.56 -2.22
C THR A 288 23.19 -1.87 -1.35
N ALA A 289 22.95 -1.78 -0.05
CA ALA A 289 23.92 -1.22 0.89
C ALA A 289 23.70 -1.77 2.32
N PRO A 290 24.75 -1.90 3.14
CA PRO A 290 24.58 -2.37 4.51
C PRO A 290 23.74 -1.41 5.35
N THR A 291 23.10 -1.95 6.40
CA THR A 291 22.33 -1.14 7.34
C THR A 291 23.21 -0.09 8.00
N GLY A 292 22.74 1.16 7.98
CA GLY A 292 23.46 2.31 8.54
C GLY A 292 24.10 3.24 7.51
N ILE A 293 24.08 2.93 6.20
CA ILE A 293 24.60 3.82 5.13
C ILE A 293 23.64 4.97 4.74
N GLY A 294 22.46 5.05 5.37
CA GLY A 294 21.51 6.14 5.12
C GLY A 294 20.69 5.96 3.83
N LYS A 295 20.29 4.71 3.53
CA LYS A 295 19.50 4.34 2.34
C LYS A 295 18.24 5.19 2.17
N THR A 296 17.51 5.47 3.26
CA THR A 296 16.23 6.20 3.22
C THR A 296 16.36 7.62 2.65
N LEU A 297 17.29 8.43 3.15
CA LEU A 297 17.51 9.79 2.63
C LEU A 297 18.22 9.79 1.29
N SER A 298 19.18 8.88 1.08
CA SER A 298 19.93 8.79 -0.18
C SER A 298 19.02 8.40 -1.35
N SER A 299 18.10 7.47 -1.15
CA SER A 299 17.13 7.09 -2.17
C SER A 299 16.08 8.14 -2.45
N LEU A 300 15.59 8.85 -1.42
CA LEU A 300 14.74 10.01 -1.63
C LEU A 300 15.46 11.05 -2.49
N GLN A 301 16.74 11.32 -2.20
CA GLN A 301 17.54 12.26 -2.98
C GLN A 301 17.72 11.79 -4.43
N CYS A 302 18.00 10.51 -4.66
CA CYS A 302 18.08 9.94 -6.00
C CYS A 302 16.74 10.02 -6.74
N ALA A 303 15.62 9.76 -6.06
CA ALA A 303 14.29 9.86 -6.63
C ALA A 303 13.93 11.29 -7.03
N LEU A 304 14.28 12.29 -6.20
CA LEU A 304 14.11 13.70 -6.52
C LEU A 304 14.99 14.11 -7.72
N ARG A 305 16.24 13.66 -7.75
CA ARG A 305 17.13 13.95 -8.89
C ARG A 305 16.63 13.29 -10.19
N LEU A 306 16.15 12.06 -10.10
CA LEU A 306 15.54 11.36 -11.23
C LEU A 306 14.24 12.04 -11.69
N GLN A 307 13.42 12.53 -10.76
CA GLN A 307 12.20 13.30 -11.05
C GLN A 307 12.52 14.57 -11.85
N GLU A 308 13.56 15.32 -11.47
CA GLU A 308 14.03 16.50 -12.23
C GLU A 308 14.44 16.12 -13.65
N ARG A 309 15.28 15.10 -13.81
CA ARG A 309 15.75 14.64 -15.13
C ARG A 309 14.58 14.18 -16.02
N ILE A 310 13.60 13.47 -15.47
CA ILE A 310 12.41 13.05 -16.23
C ILE A 310 11.57 14.25 -16.61
N LYS A 311 11.40 15.23 -15.72
CA LYS A 311 10.67 16.47 -16.02
C LYS A 311 11.30 17.24 -17.17
N GLU A 312 12.63 17.33 -17.20
CA GLU A 312 13.39 17.98 -18.27
C GLU A 312 13.27 17.22 -19.61
N ILE A 313 13.29 15.89 -19.60
CA ILE A 313 13.41 15.06 -20.81
C ILE A 313 12.06 14.58 -21.37
N GLU A 314 11.10 14.26 -20.51
CA GLU A 314 9.77 13.71 -20.87
C GLU A 314 8.62 14.70 -20.64
N ASN A 315 8.91 15.92 -20.17
CA ASN A 315 7.95 17.03 -20.03
C ASN A 315 6.74 16.72 -19.13
N TYR A 316 6.94 15.95 -18.06
CA TYR A 316 5.95 15.73 -17.01
C TYR A 316 6.65 15.52 -15.66
N THR A 317 5.97 15.79 -14.54
CA THR A 317 6.54 15.58 -13.20
C THR A 317 6.08 14.22 -12.63
N PRO A 318 6.97 13.23 -12.46
CA PRO A 318 6.63 11.97 -11.79
C PRO A 318 6.20 12.17 -10.34
N ARG A 319 5.16 11.49 -9.88
CA ARG A 319 4.88 11.35 -8.44
C ARG A 319 5.91 10.40 -7.81
N ILE A 320 6.34 10.65 -6.58
CA ILE A 320 7.20 9.71 -5.84
C ILE A 320 6.34 8.94 -4.84
N ILE A 321 6.40 7.61 -4.91
CA ILE A 321 5.65 6.71 -4.03
C ILE A 321 6.66 5.83 -3.31
N THR A 322 6.72 5.91 -1.99
CA THR A 322 7.60 5.09 -1.16
C THR A 322 6.76 4.04 -0.46
N ALA A 323 6.99 2.77 -0.77
CA ALA A 323 6.35 1.66 -0.10
C ALA A 323 7.36 0.93 0.80
N ILE A 324 6.94 0.69 2.04
CA ILE A 324 7.76 0.03 3.06
C ILE A 324 7.03 -1.22 3.61
N PRO A 325 7.74 -2.27 4.05
CA PRO A 325 7.09 -3.50 4.51
C PRO A 325 6.44 -3.36 5.89
N PHE A 326 7.10 -2.67 6.83
CA PHE A 326 6.70 -2.66 8.23
C PHE A 326 6.10 -1.30 8.64
N ILE A 327 4.91 -1.33 9.25
CA ILE A 327 4.20 -0.13 9.73
C ILE A 327 5.08 0.68 10.70
N ASN A 328 5.89 0.01 11.51
CA ASN A 328 6.67 0.63 12.58
C ASN A 328 7.75 1.61 12.07
N ILE A 329 8.15 1.51 10.79
CA ILE A 329 9.10 2.46 10.19
C ILE A 329 8.38 3.67 9.60
N ILE A 330 7.08 3.56 9.30
CA ILE A 330 6.38 4.58 8.51
C ILE A 330 6.38 5.94 9.18
N GLU A 331 6.22 5.96 10.50
CA GLU A 331 6.20 7.19 11.30
C GLU A 331 7.56 7.89 11.31
N GLN A 332 8.65 7.11 11.39
CA GLN A 332 10.01 7.64 11.35
C GLN A 332 10.34 8.18 9.96
N THR A 333 10.06 7.41 8.90
CA THR A 333 10.26 7.86 7.52
C THR A 333 9.41 9.08 7.20
N LYS A 334 8.15 9.11 7.67
CA LYS A 334 7.27 10.28 7.58
C LYS A 334 7.95 11.51 8.17
N LYS A 335 8.43 11.42 9.42
CA LYS A 335 9.09 12.54 10.10
C LYS A 335 10.35 12.99 9.37
N GLU A 336 11.16 12.06 8.85
CA GLU A 336 12.32 12.42 8.04
C GLU A 336 11.92 13.17 6.76
N TYR A 337 10.89 12.70 6.06
CA TYR A 337 10.40 13.33 4.84
C TYR A 337 9.80 14.72 5.12
N GLU A 338 8.99 14.86 6.17
CA GLU A 338 8.43 16.16 6.60
C GLU A 338 9.53 17.17 6.90
N ASN A 339 10.58 16.76 7.61
CA ASN A 339 11.73 17.62 7.91
C ASN A 339 12.52 18.03 6.65
N VAL A 340 12.71 17.10 5.71
CA VAL A 340 13.39 17.38 4.43
C VAL A 340 12.58 18.38 3.59
N PHE A 341 11.26 18.19 3.50
CA PHE A 341 10.41 19.03 2.66
C PHE A 341 10.07 20.37 3.30
N ASN A 342 10.06 20.45 4.64
CA ASN A 342 9.76 21.67 5.40
C ASN A 342 8.47 22.36 4.88
N ASN A 343 7.37 21.59 4.80
CA ASN A 343 6.05 21.99 4.29
C ASN A 343 5.98 22.44 2.82
N LYS A 344 7.04 22.25 2.02
CA LYS A 344 7.03 22.62 0.59
C LYS A 344 6.27 21.63 -0.31
N LEU A 345 6.12 20.38 0.13
CA LEU A 345 5.41 19.32 -0.57
C LEU A 345 4.31 18.71 0.30
N ARG A 346 3.21 18.29 -0.34
CA ARG A 346 2.14 17.55 0.33
C ARG A 346 2.52 16.07 0.44
N LEU A 347 2.89 15.62 1.64
CA LEU A 347 3.10 14.21 1.95
C LEU A 347 1.77 13.55 2.35
N VAL A 348 1.39 12.46 1.68
CA VAL A 348 0.25 11.62 2.08
C VAL A 348 0.79 10.29 2.61
N VAL A 349 0.30 9.87 3.79
CA VAL A 349 0.72 8.62 4.43
C VAL A 349 -0.46 7.66 4.53
N HIS A 350 -0.31 6.44 4.02
CA HIS A 350 -1.40 5.44 3.96
C HIS A 350 -0.92 4.04 4.34
N HIS A 351 -1.32 3.53 5.51
CA HIS A 351 -0.85 2.25 6.05
C HIS A 351 -1.89 1.46 6.86
N ARG A 352 -3.17 1.86 6.84
CA ARG A 352 -4.22 1.24 7.66
C ARG A 352 -4.58 -0.14 7.14
N LEU A 353 -4.57 -1.17 7.99
CA LEU A 353 -5.01 -2.52 7.60
C LEU A 353 -6.53 -2.69 7.73
N GLY A 354 -7.18 -1.90 8.60
CA GLY A 354 -8.64 -1.88 8.74
C GLY A 354 -9.39 -1.55 7.44
N ASP A 355 -8.68 -1.01 6.44
CA ASP A 355 -9.20 -0.89 5.09
C ASP A 355 -9.65 -2.24 4.55
N PHE A 356 -8.95 -3.35 4.78
CA PHE A 356 -9.27 -4.65 4.17
C PHE A 356 -10.35 -5.46 4.93
N SER A 357 -10.99 -4.89 5.96
CA SER A 357 -11.98 -5.61 6.79
C SER A 357 -13.33 -5.84 6.07
N VAL A 358 -13.85 -7.07 6.16
CA VAL A 358 -15.04 -7.58 5.43
C VAL A 358 -16.40 -7.16 6.05
N LYS A 359 -16.43 -6.23 7.01
CA LYS A 359 -17.70 -5.61 7.49
C LYS A 359 -18.45 -4.82 6.39
N ALA A 360 -18.11 -4.99 5.12
CA ALA A 360 -18.81 -4.49 3.94
C ALA A 360 -19.64 -5.61 3.24
N GLY A 361 -20.28 -6.47 4.02
CA GLY A 361 -21.35 -7.33 3.51
C GLY A 361 -22.54 -6.48 3.10
N SER A 362 -23.07 -6.77 1.91
CA SER A 362 -24.10 -6.10 1.10
C SER A 362 -25.42 -5.59 1.72
N ASN A 363 -25.56 -5.33 3.03
CA ASN A 363 -26.76 -4.71 3.63
C ASN A 363 -26.53 -3.91 4.94
N GLU A 364 -25.31 -3.79 5.47
CA GLU A 364 -25.04 -2.94 6.65
C GLU A 364 -24.52 -1.56 6.22
N GLU A 365 -25.06 -0.49 6.83
CA GLU A 365 -24.63 0.89 6.56
C GLU A 365 -23.12 1.03 6.80
N THR A 366 -22.38 1.45 5.77
CA THR A 366 -20.95 1.76 5.90
C THR A 366 -20.76 2.73 7.07
N PRO A 367 -19.94 2.41 8.08
CA PRO A 367 -19.66 3.30 9.19
C PRO A 367 -19.29 4.72 8.72
N ILE A 368 -19.81 5.75 9.38
CA ILE A 368 -19.72 7.15 8.95
C ILE A 368 -18.26 7.59 8.78
N ASP A 369 -17.35 7.11 9.64
CA ASP A 369 -15.93 7.36 9.52
C ASP A 369 -15.33 6.76 8.24
N LYS A 370 -15.69 5.51 7.90
CA LYS A 370 -15.29 4.87 6.65
C LYS A 370 -15.85 5.63 5.44
N ALA A 371 -17.14 5.99 5.44
CA ALA A 371 -17.75 6.79 4.38
C ALA A 371 -17.09 8.18 4.25
N LEU A 372 -16.75 8.82 5.37
CA LEU A 372 -16.01 10.08 5.39
C LEU A 372 -14.57 9.90 4.88
N LEU A 373 -13.93 8.75 5.09
CA LEU A 373 -12.55 8.47 4.68
C LEU A 373 -12.42 7.84 3.29
N GLU A 374 -13.47 7.23 2.72
CA GLU A 374 -13.61 6.46 1.46
C GLU A 374 -13.02 7.10 0.18
N VAL A 375 -12.46 8.31 0.30
CA VAL A 375 -11.66 8.96 -0.74
C VAL A 375 -10.19 9.00 -0.31
N GLU A 376 -9.58 7.84 -0.05
CA GLU A 376 -8.11 7.75 0.09
C GLU A 376 -7.47 7.58 -1.29
N SER A 377 -7.59 8.61 -2.13
CA SER A 377 -6.79 8.71 -3.34
C SER A 377 -5.39 9.19 -2.98
N TRP A 378 -4.37 8.61 -3.64
CA TRP A 378 -2.96 8.98 -3.51
C TRP A 378 -2.67 10.33 -4.17
N GLU A 379 -3.26 11.40 -3.64
CA GLU A 379 -3.20 12.75 -4.20
C GLU A 379 -1.96 13.55 -3.78
N GLY A 380 -1.18 13.12 -2.78
CA GLY A 380 0.03 13.82 -2.31
C GLY A 380 1.19 13.87 -3.32
N ASP A 381 1.94 14.96 -3.36
CA ASP A 381 3.15 15.10 -4.22
C ASP A 381 4.12 13.93 -4.00
N ILE A 382 4.20 13.51 -2.73
CA ILE A 382 4.89 12.31 -2.27
C ILE A 382 3.88 11.44 -1.53
N ILE A 383 3.91 10.14 -1.80
CA ILE A 383 3.10 9.13 -1.10
C ILE A 383 4.03 8.25 -0.29
N LEU A 384 3.69 8.01 0.97
CA LEU A 384 4.33 7.01 1.83
C LEU A 384 3.29 5.96 2.20
N THR A 385 3.54 4.70 1.84
CA THR A 385 2.57 3.61 1.99
C THR A 385 3.23 2.31 2.40
N THR A 386 2.46 1.23 2.58
CA THR A 386 2.98 -0.10 2.89
C THR A 386 2.95 -1.03 1.69
N PHE A 387 3.72 -2.12 1.75
CA PHE A 387 3.64 -3.20 0.76
C PHE A 387 2.22 -3.76 0.64
N VAL A 388 1.55 -3.95 1.77
CA VAL A 388 0.16 -4.43 1.81
C VAL A 388 -0.74 -3.49 1.02
N GLN A 389 -0.68 -2.18 1.32
CA GLN A 389 -1.47 -1.17 0.64
C GLN A 389 -1.17 -1.08 -0.86
N LEU A 390 0.10 -1.14 -1.25
CA LEU A 390 0.48 -1.11 -2.67
C LEU A 390 0.01 -2.37 -3.42
N PHE A 391 0.39 -3.56 -2.94
CA PHE A 391 0.18 -4.79 -3.70
C PHE A 391 -1.27 -5.28 -3.65
N GLN A 392 -1.96 -5.23 -2.51
CA GLN A 392 -3.38 -5.63 -2.47
C GLN A 392 -4.26 -4.70 -3.30
N SER A 393 -3.86 -3.43 -3.51
CA SER A 393 -4.58 -2.54 -4.43
C SER A 393 -4.38 -2.93 -5.89
N ILE A 394 -3.32 -3.66 -6.24
CA ILE A 394 -3.08 -4.15 -7.61
C ILE A 394 -3.84 -5.46 -7.85
N PHE A 395 -3.89 -6.34 -6.84
CA PHE A 395 -4.49 -7.68 -6.94
C PHE A 395 -5.90 -7.71 -6.33
N THR A 396 -6.84 -6.94 -6.88
CA THR A 396 -8.23 -6.92 -6.39
C THR A 396 -9.20 -6.40 -7.46
N GLY A 397 -10.47 -6.78 -7.37
CA GLY A 397 -11.59 -6.16 -8.10
C GLY A 397 -12.26 -5.02 -7.33
N GLN A 398 -11.89 -4.78 -6.08
CA GLN A 398 -12.61 -3.85 -5.20
C GLN A 398 -12.34 -2.40 -5.58
N ASN A 399 -13.42 -1.67 -5.90
CA ASN A 399 -13.42 -0.27 -6.32
C ASN A 399 -12.57 0.64 -5.41
N ARG A 400 -12.84 0.59 -4.10
CA ARG A 400 -12.16 1.44 -3.12
C ARG A 400 -10.64 1.27 -3.13
N LEU A 401 -10.15 0.05 -3.33
CA LEU A 401 -8.71 -0.23 -3.38
C LEU A 401 -8.13 0.17 -4.74
N LEU A 402 -8.83 -0.10 -5.83
CA LEU A 402 -8.40 0.21 -7.19
C LEU A 402 -8.28 1.72 -7.46
N LYS A 403 -9.04 2.57 -6.75
CA LYS A 403 -9.05 4.03 -6.95
C LYS A 403 -7.65 4.68 -6.98
N LYS A 404 -6.69 4.16 -6.23
CA LYS A 404 -5.33 4.74 -6.12
C LYS A 404 -4.35 4.27 -7.20
N ILE A 405 -4.68 3.25 -7.98
CA ILE A 405 -3.75 2.57 -8.90
C ILE A 405 -3.31 3.43 -10.09
N ASN A 406 -4.17 4.32 -10.58
CA ASN A 406 -3.85 5.24 -11.68
C ASN A 406 -2.59 6.09 -11.37
N LYS A 407 -2.28 6.35 -10.10
CA LYS A 407 -1.12 7.15 -9.66
C LYS A 407 0.21 6.43 -9.81
N LEU A 408 0.20 5.12 -10.05
CA LEU A 408 1.40 4.36 -10.38
C LEU A 408 1.90 4.68 -11.80
N ALA A 409 1.02 5.10 -12.70
CA ALA A 409 1.42 5.41 -14.06
C ALA A 409 2.32 6.66 -14.10
N GLY A 410 3.47 6.52 -14.78
CA GLY A 410 4.49 7.54 -14.90
C GLY A 410 5.26 7.86 -13.60
N SER A 411 4.97 7.19 -12.48
CA SER A 411 5.57 7.52 -11.18
C SER A 411 6.97 6.93 -10.97
N ILE A 412 7.64 7.39 -9.91
CA ILE A 412 8.83 6.77 -9.34
C ILE A 412 8.40 6.06 -8.05
N VAL A 413 8.56 4.74 -8.00
CA VAL A 413 8.20 3.91 -6.85
C VAL A 413 9.47 3.42 -6.14
N ILE A 414 9.66 3.80 -4.89
CA ILE A 414 10.71 3.29 -4.01
C ILE A 414 10.12 2.11 -3.23
N LEU A 415 10.70 0.92 -3.39
CA LEU A 415 10.41 -0.24 -2.54
C LEU A 415 11.55 -0.39 -1.53
N ASP A 416 11.33 0.04 -0.29
CA ASP A 416 12.29 -0.16 0.79
C ASP A 416 12.24 -1.60 1.30
N GLU A 417 13.38 -2.15 1.67
CA GLU A 417 13.51 -3.53 2.17
C GLU A 417 12.76 -4.54 1.27
N ALA A 418 12.98 -4.47 -0.05
CA ALA A 418 12.28 -5.30 -1.06
C ALA A 418 12.38 -6.81 -0.80
N GLN A 419 13.37 -7.26 -0.03
CA GLN A 419 13.51 -8.65 0.42
C GLN A 419 12.45 -9.10 1.42
N ALA A 420 11.70 -8.18 2.04
CA ALA A 420 10.60 -8.50 2.96
C ALA A 420 9.36 -9.06 2.23
N ILE A 421 9.34 -9.03 0.90
CA ILE A 421 8.29 -9.68 0.11
C ILE A 421 8.38 -11.21 0.31
N PRO A 422 7.28 -11.89 0.66
CA PRO A 422 7.29 -13.35 0.79
C PRO A 422 7.73 -14.04 -0.51
N GLU A 423 8.68 -15.00 -0.45
CA GLU A 423 9.18 -15.75 -1.62
C GLU A 423 8.05 -16.38 -2.44
N LYS A 424 6.97 -16.83 -1.77
CA LYS A 424 5.78 -17.38 -2.45
C LYS A 424 5.12 -16.40 -3.44
N TYR A 425 5.33 -15.08 -3.28
CA TYR A 425 4.81 -14.04 -4.16
C TYR A 425 5.90 -13.32 -4.97
N MET A 426 7.18 -13.55 -4.71
CA MET A 426 8.27 -12.90 -5.46
C MET A 426 8.15 -13.10 -6.98
N PRO A 427 7.80 -14.29 -7.51
CA PRO A 427 7.59 -14.45 -8.96
C PRO A 427 6.45 -13.59 -9.50
N LEU A 428 5.28 -13.63 -8.85
CA LEU A 428 4.12 -12.84 -9.25
C LEU A 428 4.41 -11.33 -9.20
N ILE A 429 4.92 -10.84 -8.07
CA ILE A 429 5.22 -9.42 -7.89
C ILE A 429 6.31 -8.99 -8.86
N GLY A 430 7.39 -9.76 -9.00
CA GLY A 430 8.45 -9.48 -9.95
C GLY A 430 7.95 -9.34 -11.39
N ALA A 431 7.06 -10.24 -11.82
CA ALA A 431 6.44 -10.17 -13.14
C ALA A 431 5.54 -8.93 -13.29
N VAL A 432 4.69 -8.66 -12.30
CA VAL A 432 3.77 -7.51 -12.31
C VAL A 432 4.52 -6.18 -12.29
N LEU A 433 5.58 -6.02 -11.49
CA LEU A 433 6.42 -4.82 -11.49
C LEU A 433 7.03 -4.57 -12.88
N GLN A 434 7.52 -5.62 -13.55
CA GLN A 434 8.04 -5.52 -14.92
C GLN A 434 6.96 -5.09 -15.91
N LYS A 435 5.74 -5.64 -15.80
CA LYS A 435 4.62 -5.27 -16.68
C LYS A 435 4.08 -3.87 -16.40
N ILE A 436 3.94 -3.47 -15.13
CA ILE A 436 3.62 -2.10 -14.72
C ILE A 436 4.65 -1.13 -15.28
N SER A 437 5.93 -1.46 -15.16
CA SER A 437 6.99 -0.63 -15.72
C SER A 437 6.90 -0.51 -17.24
N THR A 438 6.65 -1.63 -17.92
CA THR A 438 6.51 -1.68 -19.38
C THR A 438 5.30 -0.88 -19.86
N TYR A 439 4.15 -1.07 -19.21
CA TYR A 439 2.89 -0.51 -19.70
C TYR A 439 2.55 0.86 -19.16
N TRP A 440 2.89 1.12 -17.91
CA TRP A 440 2.56 2.36 -17.24
C TRP A 440 3.72 3.35 -17.16
N GLY A 441 4.91 2.97 -17.64
CA GLY A 441 6.10 3.83 -17.62
C GLY A 441 6.67 4.08 -16.22
N THR A 442 6.22 3.32 -15.22
CA THR A 442 6.66 3.41 -13.83
C THR A 442 8.14 3.05 -13.72
N ARG A 443 8.88 3.81 -12.92
CA ARG A 443 10.28 3.55 -12.58
C ARG A 443 10.39 3.07 -11.14
N PHE A 444 11.17 2.04 -10.90
CA PHE A 444 11.32 1.43 -9.58
C PHE A 444 12.73 1.64 -9.02
N ILE A 445 12.81 2.05 -7.77
CA ILE A 445 14.05 2.03 -6.96
C ILE A 445 13.88 0.93 -5.91
N LEU A 446 14.56 -0.19 -6.10
CA LEU A 446 14.53 -1.35 -5.20
C LEU A 446 15.67 -1.23 -4.20
N MET A 447 15.34 -0.97 -2.93
CA MET A 447 16.34 -0.84 -1.87
C MET A 447 16.40 -2.07 -0.99
N THR A 448 17.60 -2.42 -0.56
CA THR A 448 17.80 -3.63 0.23
C THR A 448 19.16 -3.67 0.95
N ALA A 449 19.25 -4.48 2.00
CA ALA A 449 20.53 -4.88 2.58
C ALA A 449 21.16 -6.09 1.84
N THR A 450 20.37 -6.86 1.11
CA THR A 450 20.75 -8.11 0.44
C THR A 450 20.03 -8.17 -0.89
N GLN A 451 20.72 -8.21 -2.04
CA GLN A 451 20.06 -8.08 -3.35
C GLN A 451 18.99 -9.19 -3.55
N PRO A 452 17.67 -8.89 -3.44
CA PRO A 452 16.67 -9.90 -3.68
C PRO A 452 16.57 -10.06 -5.19
N LYS A 453 16.53 -11.32 -5.65
CA LYS A 453 16.44 -11.64 -7.08
C LYS A 453 15.02 -11.52 -7.61
N ILE A 454 14.28 -10.47 -7.19
CA ILE A 454 12.85 -10.31 -7.48
C ILE A 454 12.55 -10.21 -8.98
N LEU A 455 13.42 -9.52 -9.73
CA LEU A 455 13.29 -9.43 -11.18
C LEU A 455 13.59 -10.79 -11.83
N ASP A 456 14.57 -11.53 -11.33
CA ASP A 456 14.88 -12.88 -11.82
C ASP A 456 13.71 -13.85 -11.54
N PHE A 457 13.09 -13.78 -10.36
CA PHE A 457 11.86 -14.52 -10.05
C PHE A 457 10.72 -14.16 -11.01
N GLY A 458 10.57 -12.87 -11.33
CA GLY A 458 9.61 -12.42 -12.34
C GLY A 458 9.90 -13.02 -13.71
N ASN A 459 11.17 -13.04 -14.13
CA ASN A 459 11.58 -13.64 -15.40
C ASN A 459 11.29 -15.13 -15.47
N LEU A 460 11.46 -15.86 -14.36
CA LEU A 460 11.07 -17.27 -14.26
C LEU A 460 9.58 -17.48 -14.52
N LEU A 461 8.71 -16.62 -13.95
CA LEU A 461 7.27 -16.70 -14.18
C LEU A 461 6.88 -16.28 -15.60
N LEU A 462 7.54 -15.26 -16.15
CA LEU A 462 7.29 -14.75 -17.50
C LEU A 462 7.87 -15.63 -18.61
N ASN A 463 8.70 -16.62 -18.26
CA ASN A 463 9.53 -17.39 -19.19
C ASN A 463 10.39 -16.49 -20.11
N ASP A 464 10.77 -15.29 -19.63
CA ASP A 464 11.53 -14.34 -20.43
C ASP A 464 13.03 -14.65 -20.29
N LYS A 465 13.65 -15.03 -21.42
CA LYS A 465 15.10 -15.29 -21.51
C LYS A 465 15.90 -14.04 -21.89
N LYS A 466 15.25 -12.87 -22.06
CA LYS A 466 15.97 -11.62 -22.33
C LYS A 466 16.89 -11.29 -21.17
N ASN A 467 18.07 -10.76 -21.50
CA ASN A 467 19.10 -10.47 -20.52
C ASN A 467 18.69 -9.26 -19.63
N PRO A 468 18.34 -9.46 -18.34
CA PRO A 468 17.85 -8.38 -17.47
C PRO A 468 18.91 -7.33 -17.16
N GLU A 469 20.19 -7.65 -17.32
CA GLU A 469 21.33 -6.77 -17.01
C GLU A 469 21.33 -5.46 -17.81
N LYS A 470 20.70 -5.40 -18.99
CA LYS A 470 20.63 -4.16 -19.79
C LYS A 470 19.53 -3.19 -19.36
N GLN A 471 18.71 -3.53 -18.37
CA GLN A 471 17.54 -2.73 -17.97
C GLN A 471 17.55 -2.31 -16.49
N VAL A 472 18.56 -2.73 -15.73
CA VAL A 472 18.69 -2.48 -14.29
C VAL A 472 20.00 -1.73 -14.03
N ILE A 473 19.92 -0.58 -13.36
CA ILE A 473 21.10 0.19 -12.97
C ILE A 473 21.31 0.10 -11.46
N SER A 474 22.51 -0.29 -11.03
CA SER A 474 22.90 -0.20 -9.63
C SER A 474 23.28 1.23 -9.29
N LEU A 475 22.58 1.84 -8.33
CA LEU A 475 22.89 3.18 -7.83
C LEU A 475 24.16 3.20 -6.99
N LEU A 476 24.57 2.07 -6.42
CA LEU A 476 25.81 1.95 -5.66
C LEU A 476 26.63 0.77 -6.21
N PRO A 477 27.29 0.91 -7.37
CA PRO A 477 27.98 -0.21 -8.02
C PRO A 477 29.17 -0.74 -7.20
N ASP A 478 29.78 0.09 -6.36
CA ASP A 478 30.87 -0.25 -5.44
C ASP A 478 30.38 -0.81 -4.09
N TYR A 479 29.09 -1.17 -3.97
CA TYR A 479 28.52 -1.72 -2.73
C TYR A 479 29.31 -2.88 -2.10
N PRO A 480 29.97 -3.81 -2.83
CA PRO A 480 30.69 -4.91 -2.19
C PRO A 480 31.82 -4.43 -1.27
N GLU A 481 32.44 -3.29 -1.57
CA GLU A 481 33.46 -2.67 -0.71
C GLU A 481 32.86 -2.30 0.65
N TYR A 482 31.61 -1.84 0.67
CA TYR A 482 30.93 -1.45 1.90
C TYR A 482 30.67 -2.63 2.85
N PHE A 483 30.57 -3.86 2.32
CA PHE A 483 30.37 -5.07 3.12
C PHE A 483 31.68 -5.73 3.59
N LYS A 484 32.74 -5.69 2.77
CA LYS A 484 34.03 -6.34 3.09
C LYS A 484 34.69 -5.81 4.37
N ASP A 485 34.57 -4.51 4.61
CA ASP A 485 35.21 -3.84 5.74
C ASP A 485 34.40 -3.92 7.04
N LEU A 486 33.26 -4.63 7.04
CA LEU A 486 32.41 -4.74 8.22
C LEU A 486 32.89 -5.84 9.14
N LYS A 487 33.38 -5.46 10.32
CA LYS A 487 33.79 -6.38 11.38
C LYS A 487 32.94 -6.22 12.63
N ARG A 488 31.66 -5.85 12.50
CA ARG A 488 30.82 -5.46 13.63
C ARG A 488 30.34 -6.69 14.39
N THR A 489 29.89 -7.72 13.66
CA THR A 489 29.17 -8.86 14.23
C THR A 489 29.59 -10.22 13.68
N LYS A 490 29.18 -11.27 14.37
CA LYS A 490 29.26 -12.67 13.91
C LYS A 490 28.00 -13.45 14.31
N PHE A 491 27.56 -14.35 13.44
CA PHE A 491 26.56 -15.35 13.81
C PHE A 491 27.22 -16.51 14.54
N ILE A 492 26.54 -16.95 15.61
CA ILE A 492 26.85 -18.17 16.36
C ILE A 492 25.59 -19.04 16.29
N PRO A 493 25.49 -19.96 15.31
CA PRO A 493 24.37 -20.87 15.19
C PRO A 493 24.37 -21.89 16.34
N LEU A 494 23.27 -21.96 17.09
CA LEU A 494 23.02 -22.92 18.16
C LEU A 494 21.75 -23.71 17.81
N LEU A 495 21.84 -24.52 16.75
CA LEU A 495 20.70 -25.16 16.07
C LEU A 495 20.69 -26.69 16.19
N ASP A 496 21.45 -27.25 17.13
CA ASP A 496 21.57 -28.70 17.33
C ASP A 496 20.31 -29.30 17.97
N ARG A 497 19.60 -28.49 18.76
CA ARG A 497 18.32 -28.86 19.39
C ARG A 497 17.38 -27.66 19.44
N LYS A 498 16.09 -27.95 19.62
CA LYS A 498 15.10 -26.92 19.95
C LYS A 498 15.16 -26.64 21.45
N LEU A 499 14.89 -25.40 21.83
CA LEU A 499 14.90 -24.94 23.22
C LEU A 499 13.49 -24.56 23.65
N ASP A 500 13.06 -25.03 24.81
CA ASP A 500 11.89 -24.46 25.48
C ASP A 500 12.22 -23.09 26.12
N THR A 501 11.24 -22.43 26.74
CA THR A 501 11.47 -21.13 27.40
C THR A 501 12.47 -21.25 28.55
N LYS A 502 12.48 -22.34 29.33
CA LYS A 502 13.41 -22.50 30.46
C LYS A 502 14.84 -22.73 29.97
N GLU A 503 15.02 -23.56 28.95
CA GLU A 503 16.30 -23.84 28.34
C GLU A 503 16.89 -22.61 27.66
N PHE A 504 16.06 -21.80 26.97
CA PHE A 504 16.47 -20.51 26.44
C PHE A 504 16.97 -19.58 27.54
N ILE A 505 16.26 -19.52 28.66
CA ILE A 505 16.63 -18.68 29.80
C ILE A 505 17.94 -19.15 30.43
N SER A 506 18.18 -20.46 30.56
CA SER A 506 19.47 -21.00 30.99
C SER A 506 20.60 -20.61 30.03
N LEU A 507 20.36 -20.69 28.72
CA LEU A 507 21.32 -20.24 27.71
C LEU A 507 21.59 -18.73 27.79
N PHE A 508 20.54 -17.92 28.01
CA PHE A 508 20.66 -16.47 28.21
C PHE A 508 21.53 -16.15 29.42
N GLN A 509 21.40 -16.89 30.52
CA GLN A 509 22.26 -16.73 31.70
C GLN A 509 23.70 -17.16 31.43
N GLU A 510 23.92 -18.22 30.63
CA GLU A 510 25.25 -18.74 30.30
C GLU A 510 26.02 -17.80 29.35
N LYS A 511 25.36 -17.29 28.31
CA LYS A 511 25.99 -16.53 27.22
C LYS A 511 25.79 -15.02 27.31
N GLY A 512 24.77 -14.58 28.04
CA GLY A 512 24.46 -13.17 28.24
C GLY A 512 25.45 -12.51 29.20
N ASP A 513 25.60 -11.20 29.06
CA ASP A 513 26.38 -10.39 30.00
C ASP A 513 25.48 -9.25 30.49
N VAL A 514 25.03 -9.33 31.75
CA VAL A 514 24.16 -8.32 32.36
C VAL A 514 24.84 -6.95 32.47
N LYS A 515 26.17 -6.86 32.36
CA LYS A 515 26.90 -5.59 32.30
C LYS A 515 26.90 -4.97 30.91
N LYS A 516 26.31 -5.62 29.91
CA LYS A 516 26.26 -5.16 28.52
C LYS A 516 24.84 -5.19 28.00
N SER A 517 24.53 -4.20 27.16
CA SER A 517 23.19 -4.10 26.59
C SER A 517 22.92 -5.24 25.61
N THR A 518 21.81 -5.96 25.83
CA THR A 518 21.48 -7.21 25.14
C THR A 518 20.12 -7.10 24.46
N LEU A 519 20.06 -7.54 23.20
CA LEU A 519 18.83 -7.64 22.44
C LEU A 519 18.34 -9.10 22.40
N VAL A 520 17.06 -9.34 22.66
CA VAL A 520 16.42 -10.65 22.49
C VAL A 520 15.28 -10.49 21.49
N VAL A 521 15.33 -11.21 20.38
CA VAL A 521 14.33 -11.13 19.31
C VAL A 521 13.74 -12.52 19.05
N VAL A 522 12.42 -12.63 19.19
CA VAL A 522 11.71 -13.89 18.97
C VAL A 522 10.55 -13.70 18.00
N ASN A 523 10.08 -14.80 17.40
CA ASN A 523 9.19 -14.71 16.24
C ASN A 523 7.72 -14.43 16.59
N THR A 524 7.28 -14.64 17.83
CA THR A 524 5.88 -14.48 18.24
C THR A 524 5.74 -13.57 19.46
N ILE A 525 4.64 -12.80 19.50
CA ILE A 525 4.32 -11.92 20.63
C ILE A 525 4.14 -12.73 21.92
N LYS A 526 3.44 -13.87 21.85
CA LYS A 526 3.25 -14.74 23.02
C LYS A 526 4.59 -15.14 23.65
N ARG A 527 5.53 -15.65 22.83
CA ARG A 527 6.85 -16.07 23.31
C ARG A 527 7.67 -14.90 23.83
N SER A 528 7.61 -13.74 23.18
CA SER A 528 8.35 -12.56 23.66
C SER A 528 7.84 -12.09 25.02
N VAL A 529 6.53 -12.18 25.28
CA VAL A 529 5.96 -11.85 26.60
C VAL A 529 6.40 -12.85 27.67
N GLU A 530 6.40 -14.15 27.38
CA GLU A 530 6.87 -15.19 28.30
C GLU A 530 8.35 -14.98 28.68
N ILE A 531 9.23 -14.80 27.68
CA ILE A 531 10.65 -14.56 27.89
C ILE A 531 10.89 -13.27 28.67
N TYR A 532 10.18 -12.18 28.33
CA TYR A 532 10.28 -10.91 29.05
C TYR A 532 10.00 -11.05 30.54
N ARG A 533 8.92 -11.77 30.89
CA ARG A 533 8.53 -12.00 32.29
C ARG A 533 9.55 -12.85 33.03
N GLU A 534 10.07 -13.92 32.42
CA GLU A 534 11.07 -14.79 33.04
C GLU A 534 12.42 -14.08 33.22
N ILE A 535 12.88 -13.28 32.25
CA ILE A 535 14.09 -12.46 32.40
C ILE A 535 13.93 -11.47 33.57
N LYS A 536 12.81 -10.72 33.64
CA LYS A 536 12.54 -9.81 34.77
C LYS A 536 12.55 -10.54 36.12
N LYS A 537 11.92 -11.71 36.20
CA LYS A 537 11.84 -12.52 37.42
C LYS A 537 13.22 -12.97 37.88
N ILE A 538 14.07 -13.44 36.97
CA ILE A 538 15.41 -13.93 37.29
C ILE A 538 16.33 -12.79 37.72
N LEU A 539 16.31 -11.65 37.03
CA LEU A 539 17.11 -10.49 37.43
C LEU A 539 16.72 -10.00 38.83
N LYS A 540 15.41 -9.96 39.12
CA LYS A 540 14.91 -9.64 40.46
C LYS A 540 15.40 -10.62 41.52
N ASN A 541 15.32 -11.93 41.25
CA ASN A 541 15.78 -12.97 42.18
C ASN A 541 17.29 -12.93 42.43
N ASN A 542 18.07 -12.52 41.43
CA ASN A 542 19.53 -12.40 41.51
C ASN A 542 20.00 -11.03 42.03
N GLY A 543 19.09 -10.14 42.43
CA GLY A 543 19.43 -8.79 42.91
C GLY A 543 20.07 -7.90 41.83
N CYS A 544 19.80 -8.16 40.55
CA CYS A 544 20.37 -7.42 39.43
C CYS A 544 19.40 -6.31 38.98
N GLU A 545 19.85 -5.06 39.00
CA GLU A 545 19.02 -3.87 38.72
C GLU A 545 18.98 -3.46 37.23
N VAL A 546 19.40 -4.34 36.31
CA VAL A 546 19.44 -4.00 34.88
C VAL A 546 18.02 -3.81 34.34
N PRO A 547 17.70 -2.67 33.71
CA PRO A 547 16.37 -2.42 33.19
C PRO A 547 16.04 -3.36 32.02
N VAL A 548 14.82 -3.90 32.04
CA VAL A 548 14.28 -4.77 30.98
C VAL A 548 13.09 -4.10 30.31
N TYR A 549 13.22 -3.88 29.00
CA TYR A 549 12.18 -3.29 28.16
C TYR A 549 11.56 -4.31 27.21
N TYR A 550 10.36 -4.01 26.74
CA TYR A 550 9.59 -4.84 25.81
C TYR A 550 9.14 -4.04 24.60
N LEU A 551 9.23 -4.62 23.40
CA LEU A 551 8.84 -3.96 22.16
C LEU A 551 8.17 -4.93 21.17
N SER A 552 6.92 -4.66 20.80
CA SER A 552 6.20 -5.38 19.74
C SER A 552 5.10 -4.53 19.11
N THR A 553 4.42 -5.02 18.08
CA THR A 553 3.18 -4.44 17.52
C THR A 553 1.99 -4.51 18.49
N ASN A 554 2.09 -5.29 19.56
CA ASN A 554 1.04 -5.47 20.57
C ASN A 554 0.84 -4.28 21.51
N ILE A 555 1.82 -3.37 21.56
CA ILE A 555 1.77 -2.14 22.36
C ILE A 555 1.45 -0.93 21.46
N ILE A 556 0.68 0.03 21.99
CA ILE A 556 0.27 1.25 21.27
C ILE A 556 1.49 2.01 20.71
N PRO A 557 1.38 2.63 19.51
CA PRO A 557 2.48 3.34 18.87
C PRO A 557 3.17 4.39 19.73
N LYS A 558 2.40 5.16 20.51
CA LYS A 558 2.93 6.12 21.49
C LYS A 558 3.91 5.46 22.46
N LYS A 559 3.51 4.34 23.06
CA LYS A 559 4.33 3.61 24.03
C LYS A 559 5.56 3.00 23.39
N ARG A 560 5.46 2.48 22.16
CA ARG A 560 6.63 1.99 21.40
C ARG A 560 7.68 3.08 21.24
N SER A 561 7.25 4.28 20.84
CA SER A 561 8.12 5.44 20.67
C SER A 561 8.80 5.82 21.98
N GLU A 562 8.08 5.79 23.10
CA GLU A 562 8.65 6.02 24.44
C GLU A 562 9.70 4.96 24.82
N VAL A 563 9.40 3.67 24.63
CA VAL A 563 10.34 2.57 24.93
C VAL A 563 11.60 2.72 24.09
N ILE A 564 11.47 2.98 22.79
CA ILE A 564 12.61 3.20 21.89
C ILE A 564 13.45 4.38 22.37
N ALA A 565 12.83 5.50 22.74
CA ALA A 565 13.54 6.68 23.23
C ALA A 565 14.28 6.42 24.56
N GLN A 566 13.66 5.69 25.48
CA GLN A 566 14.26 5.31 26.76
C GLN A 566 15.44 4.36 26.57
N VAL A 567 15.26 3.28 25.81
CA VAL A 567 16.33 2.33 25.49
C VAL A 567 17.47 3.06 24.76
N LYS A 568 17.15 3.94 23.80
CA LYS A 568 18.17 4.75 23.11
C LYS A 568 18.99 5.61 24.07
N THR A 569 18.32 6.27 25.02
CA THR A 569 19.00 7.10 26.02
C THR A 569 19.97 6.28 26.87
N LEU A 570 19.57 5.07 27.31
CA LEU A 570 20.43 4.17 28.07
C LEU A 570 21.63 3.70 27.23
N LEU A 571 21.41 3.31 25.98
CA LEU A 571 22.47 2.89 25.06
C LEU A 571 23.47 4.01 24.77
N ASP A 572 22.98 5.24 24.53
CA ASP A 572 23.81 6.43 24.25
C ASP A 572 24.72 6.82 25.44
N ASN A 573 24.26 6.50 26.65
CA ASN A 573 24.94 6.69 27.93
C ASN A 573 25.76 5.45 28.36
N GLU A 574 25.87 4.44 27.51
CA GLU A 574 26.58 3.18 27.79
C GLU A 574 26.08 2.44 29.04
N GLN A 575 24.81 2.64 29.41
CA GLN A 575 24.17 1.94 30.51
C GLN A 575 23.62 0.58 30.04
N PRO A 576 23.82 -0.50 30.82
CA PRO A 576 23.30 -1.83 30.46
C PRO A 576 21.77 -1.82 30.38
N VAL A 577 21.23 -2.44 29.34
CA VAL A 577 19.78 -2.58 29.13
C VAL A 577 19.48 -3.87 28.38
N ILE A 578 18.41 -4.55 28.77
CA ILE A 578 17.90 -5.71 28.05
C ILE A 578 16.62 -5.32 27.32
N LEU A 579 16.59 -5.51 26.00
CA LEU A 579 15.39 -5.32 25.19
C LEU A 579 14.89 -6.66 24.68
N VAL A 580 13.67 -7.04 25.06
CA VAL A 580 12.96 -8.19 24.48
C VAL A 580 12.00 -7.68 23.41
N SER A 581 12.10 -8.20 22.20
CA SER A 581 11.31 -7.74 21.06
C SER A 581 10.86 -8.87 20.12
N THR A 582 9.92 -8.53 19.25
CA THR A 582 9.57 -9.29 18.05
C THR A 582 10.31 -8.72 16.83
N GLN A 583 9.88 -9.05 15.61
CA GLN A 583 10.40 -8.48 14.36
C GLN A 583 10.28 -6.95 14.28
N THR A 584 9.50 -6.33 15.17
CA THR A 584 9.37 -4.88 15.29
C THR A 584 10.72 -4.14 15.38
N ILE A 585 11.76 -4.75 15.98
CA ILE A 585 13.10 -4.14 16.08
C ILE A 585 13.92 -4.23 14.78
N GLU A 586 13.59 -5.15 13.87
CA GLU A 586 14.38 -5.44 12.67
C GLU A 586 14.38 -4.22 11.72
N ALA A 587 13.35 -3.38 11.80
CA ALA A 587 13.07 -2.35 10.81
C ALA A 587 13.01 -0.95 11.45
N GLY A 588 13.72 0.02 10.86
CA GLY A 588 13.61 1.45 11.22
C GLY A 588 14.27 1.91 12.53
N VAL A 589 14.40 1.07 13.55
CA VAL A 589 14.81 1.53 14.90
C VAL A 589 16.32 1.76 15.04
N ASP A 590 16.74 2.97 15.41
CA ASP A 590 18.15 3.33 15.60
C ASP A 590 18.67 2.99 17.01
N LEU A 591 18.90 1.69 17.26
CA LEU A 591 19.47 1.15 18.50
C LEU A 591 20.72 0.30 18.21
N ASP A 592 21.67 0.31 19.14
CA ASP A 592 22.98 -0.33 18.99
C ASP A 592 23.41 -1.11 20.26
N PHE A 593 23.28 -2.44 20.22
CA PHE A 593 23.51 -3.37 21.33
C PHE A 593 24.90 -4.02 21.28
N TYR A 594 25.31 -4.65 22.39
CA TYR A 594 26.56 -5.43 22.47
C TYR A 594 26.42 -6.89 22.05
N MET A 595 25.21 -7.44 22.10
CA MET A 595 24.93 -8.80 21.66
C MET A 595 23.44 -8.97 21.37
N ALA A 596 23.11 -10.02 20.62
CA ALA A 596 21.73 -10.41 20.39
C ALA A 596 21.51 -11.92 20.54
N PHE A 597 20.33 -12.29 21.02
CA PHE A 597 19.75 -13.63 20.91
C PHE A 597 18.60 -13.55 19.92
N ARG A 598 18.68 -14.28 18.82
CA ARG A 598 17.67 -14.28 17.75
C ARG A 598 17.10 -15.67 17.58
N ASP A 599 15.78 -15.81 17.77
CA ASP A 599 15.07 -17.03 17.37
C ASP A 599 15.21 -17.25 15.86
N PHE A 600 15.27 -18.51 15.44
CA PHE A 600 15.59 -18.89 14.08
C PHE A 600 14.56 -18.33 13.08
N ALA A 601 15.08 -17.63 12.07
CA ALA A 601 14.29 -16.88 11.09
C ALA A 601 14.92 -17.01 9.69
N PRO A 602 14.24 -16.57 8.61
CA PRO A 602 14.88 -16.41 7.30
C PRO A 602 16.16 -15.58 7.38
N LEU A 603 17.09 -15.84 6.47
CA LEU A 603 18.43 -15.27 6.53
C LEU A 603 18.43 -13.73 6.59
N ASP A 604 17.54 -13.07 5.85
CA ASP A 604 17.45 -11.61 5.83
C ASP A 604 17.06 -11.03 7.20
N SER A 605 16.13 -11.65 7.92
CA SER A 605 15.77 -11.24 9.30
C SER A 605 16.94 -11.43 10.28
N LEU A 606 17.74 -12.49 10.10
CA LEU A 606 18.97 -12.68 10.89
C LEU A 606 19.97 -11.55 10.64
N ILE A 607 20.19 -11.18 9.38
CA ILE A 607 21.09 -10.08 8.97
C ILE A 607 20.57 -8.73 9.47
N GLN A 608 19.26 -8.47 9.39
CA GLN A 608 18.65 -7.25 9.92
C GLN A 608 18.83 -7.12 11.44
N THR A 609 18.69 -8.24 12.18
CA THR A 609 18.96 -8.27 13.63
C THR A 609 20.44 -8.00 13.91
N ALA A 610 21.35 -8.61 13.14
CA ALA A 610 22.79 -8.34 13.27
C ALA A 610 23.12 -6.85 13.04
N GLY A 611 22.38 -6.17 12.15
CA GLY A 611 22.50 -4.72 11.94
C GLY A 611 22.11 -3.83 13.13
N ARG A 612 21.64 -4.41 14.24
CA ARG A 612 21.36 -3.76 15.53
C ARG A 612 22.42 -4.05 16.59
N VAL A 613 23.41 -4.89 16.29
CA VAL A 613 24.53 -5.20 17.19
C VAL A 613 25.79 -4.54 16.65
N ASN A 614 26.47 -3.77 17.50
CA ASN A 614 27.65 -2.99 17.13
C ASN A 614 27.46 -2.17 15.84
N ARG A 615 26.27 -1.60 15.66
CA ARG A 615 25.82 -0.85 14.49
C ARG A 615 26.81 0.24 14.09
N GLU A 616 27.35 0.94 15.08
CA GLU A 616 28.32 2.03 14.91
C GLU A 616 29.78 1.56 14.78
N GLY A 617 30.06 0.26 15.02
CA GLY A 617 31.40 -0.33 14.95
C GLY A 617 32.36 0.07 16.08
N LYS A 618 31.84 0.61 17.19
CA LYS A 618 32.65 1.16 18.30
C LYS A 618 32.83 0.21 19.48
N LYS A 619 32.10 -0.91 19.51
CA LYS A 619 32.00 -1.80 20.68
C LYS A 619 32.95 -3.02 20.62
N GLY A 620 33.88 -3.04 19.66
CA GLY A 620 34.81 -4.15 19.39
C GLY A 620 34.63 -4.76 18.00
N GLU A 621 35.35 -5.84 17.72
CA GLU A 621 35.18 -6.62 16.47
C GLU A 621 34.37 -7.91 16.75
N TYR A 622 33.48 -8.26 15.81
CA TYR A 622 32.72 -9.51 15.75
C TYR A 622 31.92 -9.83 17.02
N LEU A 623 31.09 -8.89 17.45
CA LEU A 623 30.16 -9.10 18.56
C LEU A 623 29.12 -10.20 18.25
N PRO A 624 28.71 -10.99 19.26
CA PRO A 624 27.95 -12.19 19.04
C PRO A 624 26.47 -11.93 18.76
N VAL A 625 25.96 -12.63 17.75
CA VAL A 625 24.53 -12.83 17.50
C VAL A 625 24.26 -14.33 17.62
N TYR A 626 23.69 -14.75 18.74
CA TYR A 626 23.34 -16.15 19.01
C TYR A 626 22.04 -16.48 18.30
N ILE A 627 22.09 -17.45 17.38
CA ILE A 627 20.90 -17.91 16.65
C ILE A 627 20.42 -19.19 17.31
N VAL A 628 19.24 -19.13 17.92
CA VAL A 628 18.64 -20.24 18.68
C VAL A 628 17.39 -20.73 18.00
N GLN A 629 16.97 -21.97 18.24
CA GLN A 629 15.71 -22.49 17.73
C GLN A 629 14.73 -22.74 18.89
N LEU A 630 13.72 -21.89 19.05
CA LEU A 630 12.70 -22.08 20.09
C LEU A 630 11.61 -23.09 19.68
N GLU A 631 11.08 -23.84 20.65
CA GLU A 631 10.02 -24.83 20.45
C GLU A 631 8.65 -24.24 20.08
N SER A 632 7.83 -25.07 19.41
CA SER A 632 6.37 -25.07 19.23
C SER A 632 5.60 -23.83 18.75
N ASP A 633 6.17 -22.62 18.66
CA ASP A 633 5.35 -21.42 18.32
C ASP A 633 5.58 -20.98 16.86
N ASN A 634 6.53 -21.64 16.20
CA ASN A 634 7.18 -21.13 15.00
C ASN A 634 6.46 -21.51 13.70
N HIS A 635 5.59 -22.53 13.66
CA HIS A 635 5.06 -23.06 12.39
C HIS A 635 4.26 -22.07 11.53
N TYR A 636 3.78 -20.95 12.12
CA TYR A 636 2.86 -20.01 11.47
C TYR A 636 3.49 -18.69 10.97
N VAL A 637 4.74 -18.38 11.29
CA VAL A 637 5.32 -17.04 11.01
C VAL A 637 6.11 -16.98 9.70
N TYR A 638 6.77 -18.07 9.33
CA TYR A 638 7.52 -18.19 8.08
C TYR A 638 7.26 -19.55 7.46
N THR A 639 7.02 -19.62 6.15
CA THR A 639 6.77 -20.87 5.42
C THR A 639 7.93 -21.86 5.64
N LEU A 640 7.61 -23.15 5.85
CA LEU A 640 8.54 -24.24 6.17
C LEU A 640 9.79 -24.31 5.27
N MET A 641 9.66 -23.93 3.99
CA MET A 641 10.72 -24.01 2.98
C MET A 641 11.86 -23.01 3.20
N HIS A 642 11.57 -21.79 3.68
CA HIS A 642 12.59 -20.77 3.94
C HIS A 642 13.55 -21.18 5.05
N ARG A 643 12.96 -21.76 6.11
CA ARG A 643 13.68 -22.25 7.27
C ARG A 643 14.67 -23.33 6.90
N LYS A 644 14.29 -24.24 5.99
CA LYS A 644 15.19 -25.30 5.54
C LYS A 644 16.41 -24.75 4.80
N SER A 645 16.23 -23.81 3.86
CA SER A 645 17.37 -23.14 3.19
C SER A 645 18.33 -22.49 4.17
N THR A 646 17.80 -21.65 5.07
CA THR A 646 18.64 -20.96 6.04
C THR A 646 19.35 -21.95 6.95
N GLN A 647 18.65 -23.00 7.39
CA GLN A 647 19.20 -24.03 8.27
C GLN A 647 20.32 -24.79 7.56
N ASP A 648 20.12 -25.24 6.32
CA ASP A 648 21.13 -25.94 5.53
C ASP A 648 22.38 -25.06 5.31
N LEU A 649 22.18 -23.74 5.18
CA LEU A 649 23.27 -22.78 4.99
C LEU A 649 24.07 -22.46 6.25
N ILE A 650 23.49 -22.58 7.45
CA ILE A 650 24.15 -22.13 8.70
C ILE A 650 24.37 -23.23 9.75
N LYS A 651 23.59 -24.32 9.76
CA LYS A 651 23.61 -25.32 10.85
C LYS A 651 24.97 -25.99 11.04
N ASN A 652 25.67 -26.29 9.94
CA ASN A 652 26.98 -26.95 9.98
C ASN A 652 28.14 -25.97 9.82
N LYS A 653 27.85 -24.67 9.75
CA LYS A 653 28.89 -23.63 9.78
C LYS A 653 29.10 -23.29 11.25
N GLY A 654 30.37 -23.21 11.66
CA GLY A 654 30.72 -22.71 12.99
C GLY A 654 30.39 -21.21 13.10
N VAL A 655 31.37 -20.42 13.52
CA VAL A 655 31.21 -18.95 13.52
C VAL A 655 31.17 -18.41 12.09
N ILE A 656 30.16 -17.59 11.78
CA ILE A 656 30.05 -16.88 10.49
C ILE A 656 30.26 -15.39 10.75
N ILE A 657 31.28 -14.80 10.13
CA ILE A 657 31.60 -13.38 10.32
C ILE A 657 30.86 -12.49 9.31
N GLU A 658 30.59 -11.24 9.70
CA GLU A 658 29.80 -10.30 8.89
C GLU A 658 30.23 -10.13 7.41
N PRO A 659 31.53 -10.13 7.03
CA PRO A 659 31.93 -10.08 5.62
C PRO A 659 31.39 -11.24 4.77
N GLN A 660 30.99 -12.35 5.39
CA GLN A 660 30.42 -13.53 4.72
C GLN A 660 28.91 -13.41 4.51
N PHE A 661 28.21 -12.45 5.14
CA PHE A 661 26.75 -12.35 5.09
C PHE A 661 26.23 -12.09 3.66
N GLY A 662 26.92 -11.27 2.88
CA GLY A 662 26.53 -11.00 1.48
C GLY A 662 26.53 -12.26 0.63
N ARG A 663 27.61 -13.05 0.69
CA ARG A 663 27.71 -14.34 -0.01
C ARG A 663 26.64 -15.33 0.47
N LEU A 664 26.36 -15.36 1.78
CA LEU A 664 25.33 -16.21 2.35
C LEU A 664 23.93 -15.87 1.79
N ALA A 665 23.64 -14.57 1.62
CA ALA A 665 22.41 -14.10 1.03
C ALA A 665 22.30 -14.46 -0.46
N GLU A 666 23.38 -14.33 -1.22
CA GLU A 666 23.44 -14.77 -2.62
C GLU A 666 23.19 -16.28 -2.76
N GLU A 667 23.82 -17.10 -1.92
CA GLU A 667 23.61 -18.56 -1.86
C GLU A 667 22.15 -18.90 -1.52
N TYR A 668 21.55 -18.20 -0.54
CA TYR A 668 20.14 -18.34 -0.19
C TYR A 668 19.21 -18.07 -1.36
N TYR A 669 19.37 -16.93 -2.05
CA TYR A 669 18.52 -16.58 -3.20
C TYR A 669 18.75 -17.47 -4.41
N ALA A 670 19.97 -17.98 -4.61
CA ALA A 670 20.26 -18.96 -5.65
C ALA A 670 19.53 -20.30 -5.38
N LEU A 671 19.51 -20.77 -4.13
CA LEU A 671 18.72 -21.94 -3.74
C LEU A 671 17.22 -21.70 -3.90
N ALA A 672 16.73 -20.51 -3.56
CA ALA A 672 15.33 -20.14 -3.73
C ALA A 672 14.92 -20.13 -5.21
N LEU A 673 15.71 -19.52 -6.10
CA LEU A 673 15.46 -19.55 -7.55
C LEU A 673 15.45 -20.96 -8.14
N LYS A 674 16.31 -21.86 -7.63
CA LYS A 674 16.34 -23.27 -8.08
C LYS A 674 15.05 -24.03 -7.79
N ARG A 675 14.26 -23.59 -6.80
CA ARG A 675 12.93 -24.18 -6.52
C ARG A 675 11.89 -23.79 -7.57
N GLY A 676 12.16 -22.77 -8.37
CA GLY A 676 11.27 -22.30 -9.42
C GLY A 676 10.13 -21.43 -8.88
N VAL A 677 9.06 -21.36 -9.68
CA VAL A 677 7.88 -20.54 -9.42
C VAL A 677 6.92 -21.28 -8.49
N SER A 678 6.50 -20.64 -7.40
CA SER A 678 5.49 -21.19 -6.49
C SER A 678 4.15 -21.41 -7.19
N ASP A 679 3.38 -22.42 -6.74
CA ASP A 679 2.08 -22.72 -7.34
C ASP A 679 1.10 -21.55 -7.18
N ILE A 680 1.10 -20.89 -6.02
CA ILE A 680 0.29 -19.68 -5.77
C ILE A 680 0.63 -18.57 -6.79
N SER A 681 1.91 -18.26 -7.03
CA SER A 681 2.27 -17.26 -8.04
C SER A 681 1.86 -17.67 -9.44
N ARG A 682 1.97 -18.97 -9.77
CA ARG A 682 1.59 -19.50 -11.09
C ARG A 682 0.08 -19.41 -11.31
N GLU A 683 -0.71 -19.82 -10.33
CA GLU A 683 -2.18 -19.77 -10.39
C GLU A 683 -2.69 -18.34 -10.46
N LEU A 684 -2.20 -17.44 -9.59
CA LEU A 684 -2.60 -16.03 -9.62
C LEU A 684 -2.26 -15.37 -10.97
N TRP A 685 -1.14 -15.73 -11.59
CA TRP A 685 -0.79 -15.25 -12.92
C TRP A 685 -1.67 -15.84 -14.02
N GLN A 686 -1.81 -17.17 -14.07
CA GLN A 686 -2.51 -17.87 -15.16
C GLN A 686 -4.03 -17.73 -15.07
N GLU A 687 -4.59 -17.90 -13.88
CA GLU A 687 -6.03 -17.86 -13.65
C GLU A 687 -6.51 -16.45 -13.31
N GLY A 688 -5.75 -15.66 -12.55
CA GLY A 688 -6.11 -14.28 -12.22
C GLY A 688 -5.83 -13.31 -13.36
N ILE A 689 -4.54 -13.02 -13.61
CA ILE A 689 -4.11 -11.97 -14.54
C ILE A 689 -4.46 -12.31 -16.00
N LEU A 690 -4.05 -13.47 -16.50
CA LEU A 690 -4.20 -13.79 -17.94
C LEU A 690 -5.66 -14.04 -18.34
N LYS A 691 -6.53 -14.46 -17.41
CA LYS A 691 -7.96 -14.70 -17.67
C LYS A 691 -8.88 -13.60 -17.13
N LEU A 692 -8.32 -12.51 -16.61
CA LEU A 692 -9.07 -11.38 -16.04
C LEU A 692 -10.04 -11.82 -14.92
N ASN A 693 -9.66 -12.81 -14.11
CA ASN A 693 -10.46 -13.30 -13.00
C ASN A 693 -10.12 -12.52 -11.72
N PHE A 694 -10.98 -11.56 -11.37
CA PHE A 694 -10.79 -10.72 -10.19
C PHE A 694 -11.07 -11.44 -8.88
N GLU A 695 -11.96 -12.45 -8.85
CA GLU A 695 -12.20 -13.27 -7.66
C GLU A 695 -10.94 -14.05 -7.27
N LYS A 696 -10.25 -14.64 -8.26
CA LYS A 696 -8.96 -15.31 -8.04
C LYS A 696 -7.90 -14.34 -7.51
N MET A 697 -7.98 -13.05 -7.84
CA MET A 697 -7.02 -12.05 -7.34
C MET A 697 -7.21 -11.73 -5.87
N GLU A 698 -8.40 -11.91 -5.30
CA GLU A 698 -8.65 -11.72 -3.88
C GLU A 698 -7.91 -12.75 -3.00
N GLU A 699 -7.48 -13.88 -3.56
CA GLU A 699 -6.62 -14.84 -2.85
C GLU A 699 -5.21 -14.28 -2.55
N PHE A 700 -4.79 -13.19 -3.20
CA PHE A 700 -3.53 -12.53 -2.91
C PHE A 700 -3.57 -11.85 -1.52
N MET A 701 -2.96 -12.47 -0.54
CA MET A 701 -2.82 -11.91 0.81
C MET A 701 -1.37 -11.87 1.27
N LEU A 702 -0.83 -10.65 1.43
CA LEU A 702 0.49 -10.44 2.03
C LEU A 702 0.48 -10.69 3.54
N ILE A 703 -0.61 -10.31 4.20
CA ILE A 703 -0.90 -10.66 5.60
C ILE A 703 -2.08 -11.62 5.58
N GLU A 704 -1.83 -12.86 5.98
CA GLU A 704 -2.88 -13.89 6.04
C GLU A 704 -3.96 -13.47 7.04
N ASN A 705 -5.23 -13.59 6.64
CA ASN A 705 -6.39 -13.21 7.46
C ASN A 705 -6.40 -11.72 7.84
N SER A 706 -5.88 -10.83 6.98
CA SER A 706 -5.98 -9.37 7.18
C SER A 706 -7.44 -8.89 7.29
N GLU A 707 -8.38 -9.63 6.74
CA GLU A 707 -9.82 -9.37 6.81
C GLU A 707 -10.39 -9.45 8.23
N GLU A 708 -9.77 -10.24 9.10
CA GLU A 708 -10.15 -10.41 10.52
C GLU A 708 -9.59 -9.31 11.42
N VAL A 709 -8.71 -8.47 10.87
CA VAL A 709 -8.01 -7.42 11.60
C VAL A 709 -8.92 -6.22 11.78
N VAL A 710 -9.02 -5.77 13.03
CA VAL A 710 -9.75 -4.56 13.38
C VAL A 710 -8.84 -3.60 14.14
N ASP A 711 -9.07 -2.32 13.94
CA ASP A 711 -8.42 -1.25 14.68
C ASP A 711 -9.10 -1.14 16.06
N VAL A 712 -8.31 -1.19 17.14
CA VAL A 712 -8.75 -1.08 18.52
C VAL A 712 -8.12 0.16 19.13
N PHE A 713 -8.93 1.17 19.44
CA PHE A 713 -8.51 2.36 20.16
C PHE A 713 -8.37 2.04 21.65
N VAL A 714 -7.16 2.22 22.18
CA VAL A 714 -6.85 2.00 23.60
C VAL A 714 -6.83 3.35 24.30
N GLU A 715 -7.88 3.63 25.08
CA GLU A 715 -7.91 4.85 25.87
C GLU A 715 -7.10 4.63 27.17
N ASP A 716 -5.81 4.91 27.08
CA ASP A 716 -4.79 4.62 28.10
C ASP A 716 -4.94 5.42 29.42
N GLY A 717 -6.04 6.16 29.58
CA GLY A 717 -6.31 7.05 30.70
C GLY A 717 -5.61 8.41 30.60
N SER A 718 -4.86 8.69 29.53
CA SER A 718 -4.26 10.01 29.35
C SER A 718 -5.31 11.06 28.91
N PRO A 719 -5.21 12.31 29.37
CA PRO A 719 -6.14 13.38 28.95
C PRO A 719 -6.14 13.59 27.44
N GLN A 720 -4.99 13.37 26.79
CA GLN A 720 -4.85 13.51 25.35
C GLN A 720 -5.62 12.43 24.58
N ALA A 721 -5.60 11.17 25.03
CA ALA A 721 -6.36 10.09 24.40
C ALA A 721 -7.87 10.37 24.49
N ALA A 722 -8.35 10.78 25.67
CA ALA A 722 -9.74 11.14 25.89
C ALA A 722 -10.17 12.32 24.99
N PHE A 723 -9.39 13.40 24.95
CA PHE A 723 -9.66 14.55 24.08
C PHE A 723 -9.74 14.17 22.60
N LEU A 724 -8.81 13.35 22.11
CA LEU A 724 -8.81 12.90 20.71
C LEU A 724 -10.04 12.04 20.39
N ALA A 725 -10.47 11.19 21.33
CA ALA A 725 -11.67 10.38 21.18
C ALA A 725 -12.92 11.26 21.12
N ASP A 726 -13.02 12.28 21.99
CA ASP A 726 -14.15 13.22 22.03
C ASP A 726 -14.22 14.06 20.74
N ALA A 727 -13.09 14.57 20.26
CA ALA A 727 -13.01 15.31 19.00
C ALA A 727 -13.38 14.43 17.80
N TYR A 728 -12.91 13.19 17.76
CA TYR A 728 -13.26 12.23 16.73
C TYR A 728 -14.77 11.94 16.73
N GLU A 729 -15.33 11.69 17.91
CA GLU A 729 -16.75 11.43 18.08
C GLU A 729 -17.63 12.61 17.61
N GLU A 730 -17.28 13.85 18.00
CA GLU A 730 -18.01 15.05 17.58
C GLU A 730 -17.99 15.23 16.05
N LEU A 731 -16.85 14.94 15.42
CA LEU A 731 -16.71 14.96 13.96
C LEU A 731 -17.54 13.89 13.26
N LEU A 732 -17.80 12.75 13.91
CA LEU A 732 -18.65 11.71 13.34
C LEU A 732 -20.16 11.96 13.56
N ARG A 733 -20.56 12.69 14.61
CA ARG A 733 -21.98 12.95 14.96
C ARG A 733 -22.77 13.80 13.95
N ASN A 734 -22.19 14.18 12.81
CA ASN A 734 -22.77 15.09 11.80
C ASN A 734 -23.46 16.35 12.39
N LYS A 735 -22.99 16.84 13.55
CA LYS A 735 -23.50 18.09 14.15
C LYS A 735 -23.12 19.28 13.27
N GLU A 736 -23.98 20.29 13.20
CA GLU A 736 -23.71 21.48 12.38
C GLU A 736 -22.44 22.23 12.82
N TYR A 737 -22.08 22.19 14.10
CA TYR A 737 -20.94 22.91 14.69
C TYR A 737 -19.93 21.94 15.30
N PHE A 738 -18.64 22.30 15.21
CA PHE A 738 -17.52 21.57 15.82
C PHE A 738 -16.84 22.45 16.87
N ASN A 739 -16.88 22.03 18.14
CA ASN A 739 -16.52 22.86 19.28
C ASN A 739 -15.19 22.47 19.94
N CYS A 740 -14.58 21.34 19.54
CA CYS A 740 -13.30 20.93 20.09
C CYS A 740 -12.15 21.86 19.65
N ASP A 741 -11.41 22.41 20.63
CA ASP A 741 -10.22 23.22 20.37
C ASP A 741 -9.00 22.33 20.07
N LEU A 742 -8.80 22.02 18.79
CA LEU A 742 -7.70 21.18 18.33
C LEU A 742 -6.30 21.77 18.61
N THR A 743 -6.18 23.04 19.00
CA THR A 743 -4.88 23.63 19.36
C THR A 743 -4.26 23.04 20.62
N GLN A 744 -5.05 22.30 21.42
CA GLN A 744 -4.54 21.53 22.55
C GLN A 744 -3.61 20.38 22.14
N VAL A 745 -3.70 19.90 20.90
CA VAL A 745 -2.94 18.74 20.41
C VAL A 745 -2.15 19.04 19.13
N PHE A 746 -2.60 20.01 18.34
CA PHE A 746 -2.01 20.38 17.06
C PHE A 746 -1.52 21.83 17.06
N GLU A 747 -0.42 22.09 16.37
CA GLU A 747 -0.02 23.47 16.07
C GLU A 747 -1.05 24.13 15.15
N ARG A 748 -1.35 25.42 15.38
CA ARG A 748 -2.32 26.19 14.56
C ARG A 748 -2.01 26.14 13.06
N SER A 749 -0.74 26.08 12.68
CA SER A 749 -0.28 25.99 11.29
C SER A 749 -0.71 24.72 10.56
N ILE A 750 -1.06 23.66 11.29
CA ILE A 750 -1.43 22.34 10.74
C ILE A 750 -2.96 22.18 10.69
N ILE A 751 -3.70 22.94 11.51
CA ILE A 751 -5.16 22.89 11.54
C ILE A 751 -5.68 23.60 10.28
N PRO A 752 -6.46 22.92 9.41
CA PRO A 752 -7.09 23.56 8.27
C PRO A 752 -7.96 24.73 8.74
N GLU A 753 -8.03 25.81 7.97
CA GLU A 753 -9.08 26.81 8.20
C GLU A 753 -10.44 26.15 7.95
N TYR A 754 -11.38 26.34 8.88
CA TYR A 754 -12.74 25.84 8.75
C TYR A 754 -13.76 26.84 9.29
N ASN A 755 -14.94 26.84 8.68
CA ASN A 755 -16.06 27.64 9.16
C ASN A 755 -16.71 26.99 10.39
N GLN A 756 -17.39 27.78 11.22
CA GLN A 756 -18.17 27.26 12.35
C GLN A 756 -19.16 26.16 11.92
N LYS A 757 -19.70 26.24 10.70
CA LYS A 757 -20.49 25.17 10.07
C LYS A 757 -19.61 24.36 9.11
N LEU A 758 -19.30 23.12 9.48
CA LEU A 758 -18.39 22.26 8.70
C LEU A 758 -19.05 21.77 7.41
N SER A 759 -18.41 22.04 6.27
CA SER A 759 -18.61 21.30 5.02
C SER A 759 -18.17 19.84 5.16
N VAL A 760 -18.59 18.98 4.22
CA VAL A 760 -18.14 17.57 4.18
C VAL A 760 -16.61 17.50 4.06
N PHE A 761 -15.99 18.44 3.33
CA PHE A 761 -14.55 18.48 3.11
C PHE A 761 -13.79 18.93 4.35
N GLU A 762 -14.24 19.99 5.02
CA GLU A 762 -13.64 20.43 6.29
C GLU A 762 -13.78 19.32 7.34
N ARG A 763 -14.96 18.70 7.47
CA ARG A 763 -15.18 17.56 8.37
C ARG A 763 -14.22 16.42 8.05
N LYS A 764 -14.09 16.03 6.78
CA LYS A 764 -13.17 14.97 6.34
C LYS A 764 -11.71 15.30 6.63
N ALA A 765 -11.29 16.55 6.40
CA ALA A 765 -9.93 17.01 6.69
C ALA A 765 -9.64 16.96 8.19
N LEU A 766 -10.59 17.43 9.02
CA LEU A 766 -10.46 17.38 10.48
C LEU A 766 -10.49 15.94 11.01
N VAL A 767 -11.35 15.06 10.47
CA VAL A 767 -11.36 13.63 10.83
C VAL A 767 -10.00 13.01 10.54
N ARG A 768 -9.39 13.28 9.38
CA ARG A 768 -8.04 12.81 9.04
C ARG A 768 -6.98 13.35 9.99
N LEU A 769 -7.06 14.63 10.33
CA LEU A 769 -6.12 15.27 11.23
C LEU A 769 -6.18 14.61 12.63
N VAL A 770 -7.38 14.53 13.22
CA VAL A 770 -7.61 13.90 14.52
C VAL A 770 -7.15 12.44 14.50
N LEU A 771 -7.54 11.69 13.47
CA LEU A 771 -7.14 10.30 13.30
C LEU A 771 -5.62 10.10 13.19
N THR A 772 -4.89 11.06 12.63
CA THR A 772 -3.42 10.98 12.55
C THR A 772 -2.80 10.89 13.94
N LYS A 773 -3.39 11.55 14.95
CA LYS A 773 -2.96 11.46 16.35
C LYS A 773 -3.66 10.37 17.14
N LEU A 774 -4.92 10.08 16.83
CA LEU A 774 -5.64 8.97 17.45
C LEU A 774 -4.93 7.64 17.19
N ASN A 775 -4.33 7.47 15.99
CA ASN A 775 -3.54 6.29 15.64
C ASN A 775 -2.37 6.03 16.60
N ASP A 776 -1.86 7.05 17.33
CA ASP A 776 -0.82 6.87 18.35
C ASP A 776 -1.28 5.94 19.49
N TYR A 777 -2.59 5.72 19.63
CA TYR A 777 -3.27 4.92 20.65
C TYR A 777 -4.04 3.73 20.07
N VAL A 778 -3.93 3.47 18.76
CA VAL A 778 -4.62 2.38 18.10
C VAL A 778 -3.68 1.20 17.92
N ILE A 779 -4.13 0.01 18.31
CA ILE A 779 -3.51 -1.28 17.98
C ILE A 779 -4.39 -2.05 17.00
N GLN A 780 -3.82 -3.05 16.35
CA GLN A 780 -4.54 -3.93 15.44
C GLN A 780 -4.62 -5.34 16.02
N VAL A 781 -5.82 -5.90 16.09
CA VAL A 781 -6.10 -7.21 16.73
C VAL A 781 -7.05 -8.02 15.86
N ARG A 782 -6.87 -9.35 15.83
CA ARG A 782 -7.84 -10.27 15.20
C ARG A 782 -8.92 -10.64 16.19
N THR A 783 -10.01 -9.88 16.22
CA THR A 783 -11.07 -10.10 17.21
C THR A 783 -11.82 -11.42 17.03
N SER A 784 -11.88 -11.97 15.82
CA SER A 784 -12.47 -13.30 15.56
C SER A 784 -11.74 -14.44 16.28
N ARG A 785 -10.47 -14.23 16.66
CA ARG A 785 -9.63 -15.22 17.33
C ARG A 785 -9.59 -15.07 18.85
N LEU A 786 -10.32 -14.10 19.40
CA LEU A 786 -10.41 -13.90 20.84
C LEU A 786 -11.50 -14.77 21.45
N LYS A 787 -11.11 -15.64 22.39
CA LYS A 787 -12.05 -16.45 23.18
C LYS A 787 -12.64 -15.67 24.37
N LYS A 788 -11.85 -14.77 24.96
CA LYS A 788 -12.23 -13.84 26.03
C LYS A 788 -11.60 -12.48 25.76
N ASN A 789 -12.00 -11.46 26.51
CA ASN A 789 -11.47 -10.09 26.40
C ASN A 789 -11.61 -9.51 25.00
N ARG A 790 -12.77 -9.71 24.35
CA ARG A 790 -13.10 -9.06 23.09
C ARG A 790 -13.38 -7.57 23.34
N PRO A 791 -12.63 -6.63 22.74
CA PRO A 791 -12.92 -5.20 22.85
C PRO A 791 -14.37 -4.89 22.47
N ILE A 792 -14.92 -3.82 23.04
CA ILE A 792 -16.27 -3.34 22.73
C ILE A 792 -16.25 -2.43 21.50
N GLU A 793 -17.37 -2.28 20.80
CA GLU A 793 -17.42 -1.37 19.65
C GLU A 793 -17.27 0.09 20.12
N PHE A 794 -16.61 0.93 19.32
CA PHE A 794 -16.41 2.36 19.67
C PHE A 794 -17.74 3.10 19.86
N SER A 795 -18.83 2.63 19.22
CA SER A 795 -20.19 3.09 19.45
C SER A 795 -20.62 3.03 20.92
N SER A 796 -20.01 2.19 21.76
CA SER A 796 -20.30 2.11 23.19
C SER A 796 -19.79 3.31 23.99
N ARG A 797 -18.90 4.16 23.45
CA ARG A 797 -18.40 5.36 24.13
C ARG A 797 -19.47 6.45 24.19
N GLY A 798 -19.98 6.84 23.01
CA GLY A 798 -20.93 7.96 22.88
C GLY A 798 -22.08 7.71 21.91
N GLY A 799 -22.29 6.47 21.46
CA GLY A 799 -23.40 6.11 20.58
C GLY A 799 -23.15 6.40 19.10
N VAL A 800 -21.89 6.64 18.68
CA VAL A 800 -21.56 6.97 17.30
C VAL A 800 -20.96 5.76 16.58
N PRO A 801 -21.52 5.33 15.44
CA PRO A 801 -20.96 4.23 14.67
C PRO A 801 -19.55 4.59 14.16
N SER A 802 -18.58 3.73 14.46
CA SER A 802 -17.22 3.78 13.92
C SER A 802 -16.78 2.37 13.59
N SER A 803 -15.88 2.25 12.62
CA SER A 803 -15.25 0.98 12.28
C SER A 803 -14.26 0.45 13.34
N MET A 804 -13.90 1.28 14.33
CA MET A 804 -12.99 0.91 15.41
C MET A 804 -13.69 0.20 16.57
N TYR A 805 -12.92 -0.62 17.26
CA TYR A 805 -13.22 -1.09 18.61
C TYR A 805 -12.56 -0.16 19.64
N TRP A 806 -12.96 -0.30 20.89
CA TRP A 806 -12.54 0.54 22.00
C TRP A 806 -12.25 -0.30 23.25
N ILE A 807 -11.17 0.06 23.95
CA ILE A 807 -10.88 -0.40 25.31
C ILE A 807 -11.08 0.80 26.23
N PRO A 808 -12.09 0.79 27.11
CA PRO A 808 -12.38 1.91 28.00
C PRO A 808 -11.35 2.01 29.14
N PRO A 809 -11.08 3.22 29.67
CA PRO A 809 -10.12 3.41 30.76
C PRO A 809 -10.43 2.56 32.00
N GLY A 810 -11.72 2.39 32.30
CA GLY A 810 -12.20 1.62 33.45
C GLY A 810 -11.95 0.11 33.36
N GLN A 811 -11.70 -0.43 32.16
CA GLN A 811 -11.40 -1.85 31.95
C GLN A 811 -9.99 -2.07 31.41
N LEU A 812 -9.15 -1.03 31.36
CA LEU A 812 -7.86 -1.08 30.68
C LEU A 812 -7.00 -2.30 31.08
N TYR A 813 -6.93 -2.61 32.37
CA TYR A 813 -6.12 -3.71 32.88
C TYR A 813 -6.66 -5.12 32.57
N ASP A 814 -7.94 -5.23 32.20
CA ASP A 814 -8.54 -6.50 31.80
C ASP A 814 -8.14 -6.88 30.37
N PHE A 815 -7.91 -5.87 29.52
CA PHE A 815 -7.62 -6.03 28.10
C PHE A 815 -6.17 -5.72 27.73
N TYR A 816 -5.44 -4.98 28.58
CA TYR A 816 -4.18 -4.36 28.20
C TYR A 816 -3.20 -4.29 29.38
N ASP A 817 -2.04 -4.95 29.21
CA ASP A 817 -0.89 -4.88 30.11
C ASP A 817 -0.02 -3.66 29.75
N LYS A 818 0.36 -2.87 30.76
CA LYS A 818 1.09 -1.60 30.54
C LYS A 818 2.47 -1.77 29.90
N ASP A 819 3.11 -2.91 30.11
CA ASP A 819 4.45 -3.19 29.58
C ASP A 819 4.38 -3.95 28.24
N THR A 820 3.45 -4.91 28.15
CA THR A 820 3.41 -5.93 27.09
C THR A 820 2.26 -5.80 26.10
N GLY A 821 1.31 -4.91 26.39
CA GLY A 821 0.24 -4.52 25.47
C GLY A 821 -1.01 -5.38 25.61
N PHE A 822 -1.73 -5.56 24.51
CA PHE A 822 -3.01 -6.27 24.50
C PHE A 822 -2.91 -7.71 25.03
N ILE A 823 -3.88 -8.14 25.82
CA ILE A 823 -3.88 -9.45 26.49
C ILE A 823 -4.65 -10.46 25.62
N SER A 824 -3.97 -11.52 25.19
CA SER A 824 -4.58 -12.66 24.48
C SER A 824 -4.22 -13.98 25.16
N GLU A 825 -5.21 -14.83 25.41
CA GLU A 825 -5.03 -16.13 26.08
C GLU A 825 -4.22 -17.12 25.23
N THR A 826 -4.49 -17.17 23.91
CA THR A 826 -3.86 -18.14 23.00
C THR A 826 -2.71 -17.54 22.21
N GLY A 827 -2.70 -16.22 22.04
CA GLY A 827 -1.74 -15.49 21.20
C GLY A 827 -2.12 -15.42 19.72
N ASP A 828 -3.19 -16.11 19.31
CA ASP A 828 -3.62 -16.17 17.91
C ASP A 828 -4.23 -14.85 17.40
N ALA A 829 -4.62 -13.98 18.34
CA ALA A 829 -5.19 -12.67 18.04
C ALA A 829 -4.15 -11.62 17.64
N PHE A 830 -2.87 -11.90 17.87
CA PHE A 830 -1.77 -10.98 17.60
C PHE A 830 -1.43 -10.89 16.12
N ILE A 831 -1.01 -9.70 15.68
CA ILE A 831 -0.53 -9.43 14.32
C ILE A 831 0.96 -9.13 14.42
N LEU A 832 1.77 -9.93 13.73
CA LEU A 832 3.23 -9.85 13.76
C LEU A 832 3.78 -8.79 12.81
#